data_AF-A0A2N1HIX9-F1
#
_entry.id   AF-A0A2N1HIX9-F1
#
_cell.length_a   1.000
_cell.length_b   1.000
_cell.length_c   1.000
_cell.angle_alpha   90.00
_cell.angle_beta   90.00
_cell.angle_gamma   90.00
#
_symmetry.space_group_name_H-M   'P 1'
#
loop_
_entity.id
_entity.type
_entity.pdbx_description
1 polymer ?
#
loop_
_entity_poly.entity_id
_entity_poly.type
_entity_poly.pdbx_seq_one_letter_code
_entity_poly.pdbx_strand_id
1 'polypeptide(L)'
;MRQFITIIILITAFGFQLNVNANQTVNITGRLLDESQQPLSMVNITLNNKSVTSDKQGRFVIPTATKDIYQLNFVKKGYFKSIQTFSHYELFSQNQEKTHAAIADLTLVTKKAKRVMLAFGGDVMMDRRYYKPYFGDSILIYPETRLSDSKAIVENIKPYMSIADYAAVNLETQIANKTPGDRAPKSVTFYSRPEILDALVWAGVDYVSLGNNHTYDYLEPGMESTLAFLQQSPLGFSGAGMNAKQALKAHHDTINNTEFSMLGYVGWEGSSEPTQTANHEHGGAAYGSMTNIINSVQQEVGQNRVTIVQYHGSQEYANSPTGVTEQRLKSALDNGAALAIAHHPHVTQGLELYDNKLIAYSMGNFIFDQNFSATQHSFILYVWLDEGEFHRAEIVPLYVKGYKPTPATGTNRYTVMKRLTELSKVRNTLITQSGGHGIITAKRPSVTVKSVNNTQVKVKAGVNTPVKHELTFSKGSKIASLYHLPWHKQLSEVWIEDENVKYRLGKNLVNGSNFESFSTFDSPERGLFFDRSIMSLNNYGASGNTSIALALNNQQSTSFGVKSFWRVYSASRQVTIKANYQSKKAVKLHYYWQGRKKKQKLFDAFENSPKNLIKTVELSGSDTWKNVEVDYNSPRVGYKSYRVLVEAELVDGTTTQLDIDDFAVIEWHSAFTDNPVPQFFSLDSRQPAYLSLSNISETIRTKSNAVVIITN
;
A
#
# COMPACT_ATOMS: atom_id res chain seq x y z
N MET A 1 49.32 -36.14 34.97
CA MET A 1 47.91 -36.58 34.82
C MET A 1 47.04 -36.03 35.95
N ARG A 2 47.11 -34.70 36.19
CA ARG A 2 46.40 -33.99 37.29
C ARG A 2 46.12 -32.52 36.94
N GLN A 3 45.94 -32.24 35.64
CA GLN A 3 45.53 -30.93 35.13
C GLN A 3 44.31 -31.02 34.20
N PHE A 4 43.60 -32.16 34.20
CA PHE A 4 42.44 -32.41 33.34
C PHE A 4 41.11 -32.61 34.09
N ILE A 5 41.09 -32.45 35.43
CA ILE A 5 39.89 -32.74 36.25
C ILE A 5 39.33 -31.46 36.95
N THR A 6 39.91 -30.29 36.74
CA THR A 6 39.41 -29.02 37.32
C THR A 6 38.71 -28.10 36.30
N ILE A 7 38.48 -28.56 35.07
CA ILE A 7 37.79 -27.79 34.00
C ILE A 7 36.36 -28.29 33.75
N ILE A 8 35.88 -29.32 34.46
CA ILE A 8 34.56 -29.93 34.21
C ILE A 8 33.50 -29.59 35.29
N ILE A 9 33.84 -28.88 36.38
CA ILE A 9 32.89 -28.57 37.47
C ILE A 9 32.75 -27.05 37.74
N LEU A 10 33.00 -26.22 36.71
CA LEU A 10 32.75 -24.77 36.78
C LEU A 10 32.07 -24.23 35.50
N ILE A 11 31.23 -25.07 34.87
CA ILE A 11 30.34 -24.71 33.75
C ILE A 11 28.85 -24.90 34.13
N THR A 12 28.52 -25.14 35.40
CA THR A 12 27.14 -25.38 35.86
C THR A 12 26.55 -24.29 36.76
N ALA A 13 27.05 -23.04 36.69
CA ALA A 13 26.48 -21.94 37.46
C ALA A 13 26.62 -20.54 36.81
N PHE A 14 26.68 -20.45 35.49
CA PHE A 14 26.23 -19.22 34.82
C PHE A 14 24.81 -19.48 34.33
N GLY A 15 23.86 -18.92 35.07
CA GLY A 15 22.45 -18.95 34.72
C GLY A 15 22.28 -18.41 33.31
N PHE A 16 22.10 -19.33 32.35
CA PHE A 16 21.22 -19.09 31.24
C PHE A 16 19.86 -18.72 31.84
N GLN A 17 19.63 -17.43 32.09
CA GLN A 17 18.31 -16.88 31.87
C GLN A 17 18.06 -17.00 30.37
N LEU A 18 17.70 -18.22 29.94
CA LEU A 18 16.73 -18.34 28.88
C LEU A 18 15.56 -17.51 29.36
N ASN A 19 15.42 -16.29 28.83
CA ASN A 19 14.15 -15.60 28.84
C ASN A 19 13.20 -16.50 28.04
N VAL A 20 12.62 -17.47 28.73
CA VAL A 20 11.37 -18.10 28.35
C VAL A 20 10.35 -16.98 28.44
N ASN A 21 10.25 -16.18 27.38
CA ASN A 21 9.08 -15.35 27.20
C ASN A 21 7.91 -16.33 27.20
N ALA A 22 7.10 -16.26 28.25
CA ALA A 22 5.86 -16.99 28.33
C ALA A 22 5.11 -16.78 27.01
N ASN A 23 4.66 -17.88 26.39
CA ASN A 23 3.75 -17.85 25.25
C ASN A 23 2.43 -17.23 25.71
N GLN A 24 2.40 -15.91 25.87
CA GLN A 24 1.22 -15.17 26.24
C GLN A 24 0.18 -15.44 25.15
N THR A 25 -0.91 -16.07 25.56
CA THR A 25 -2.03 -16.31 24.68
C THR A 25 -2.81 -15.02 24.56
N VAL A 26 -3.07 -14.60 23.33
CA VAL A 26 -3.91 -13.45 22.99
C VAL A 26 -5.15 -13.94 22.26
N ASN A 27 -6.25 -13.20 22.42
CA ASN A 27 -7.53 -13.53 21.84
C ASN A 27 -7.89 -12.54 20.74
N ILE A 28 -8.12 -13.06 19.53
CA ILE A 28 -8.71 -12.28 18.43
C ILE A 28 -10.20 -12.60 18.38
N THR A 29 -11.02 -11.57 18.42
CA THR A 29 -12.48 -11.66 18.40
C THR A 29 -13.04 -10.88 17.22
N GLY A 30 -14.26 -11.20 16.82
CA GLY A 30 -14.94 -10.46 15.77
C GLY A 30 -16.35 -10.99 15.56
N ARG A 31 -17.09 -10.32 14.67
CA ARG A 31 -18.45 -10.68 14.29
C ARG A 31 -18.57 -10.82 12.77
N LEU A 32 -19.27 -11.87 12.36
CA LEU A 32 -19.45 -12.26 10.96
C LEU A 32 -20.90 -12.06 10.57
N LEU A 33 -21.10 -11.34 9.48
CA LEU A 33 -22.40 -10.94 8.96
C LEU A 33 -22.57 -11.38 7.51
N ASP A 34 -23.81 -11.51 7.06
CA ASP A 34 -24.14 -11.55 5.65
C ASP A 34 -24.37 -10.15 5.06
N GLU A 35 -24.65 -10.10 3.76
CA GLU A 35 -24.85 -8.86 3.01
C GLU A 35 -26.13 -8.10 3.44
N SER A 36 -27.04 -8.76 4.16
CA SER A 36 -28.21 -8.15 4.80
C SER A 36 -27.96 -7.73 6.27
N GLN A 37 -26.70 -7.77 6.70
CA GLN A 37 -26.23 -7.45 8.05
C GLN A 37 -26.80 -8.39 9.12
N GLN A 38 -27.23 -9.59 8.74
CA GLN A 38 -27.64 -10.62 9.67
C GLN A 38 -26.45 -11.46 10.14
N PRO A 39 -26.42 -11.89 11.42
CA PRO A 39 -25.34 -12.73 11.92
C PRO A 39 -25.19 -14.08 11.23
N LEU A 40 -23.94 -14.49 11.00
CA LEU A 40 -23.61 -15.79 10.42
C LEU A 40 -23.01 -16.74 11.46
N SER A 41 -23.78 -17.76 11.85
CA SER A 41 -23.29 -18.86 12.70
C SER A 41 -22.54 -19.92 11.91
N MET A 42 -21.75 -20.74 12.60
CA MET A 42 -21.04 -21.89 12.02
C MET A 42 -20.15 -21.52 10.82
N VAL A 43 -19.61 -20.30 10.79
CA VAL A 43 -18.49 -19.97 9.90
C VAL A 43 -17.25 -20.59 10.52
N ASN A 44 -16.45 -21.31 9.73
CA ASN A 44 -15.17 -21.82 10.18
C ASN A 44 -14.10 -20.74 10.03
N ILE A 45 -13.45 -20.38 11.13
CA ILE A 45 -12.36 -19.39 11.19
C ILE A 45 -11.07 -20.12 11.51
N THR A 46 -10.11 -20.08 10.59
CA THR A 46 -8.78 -20.66 10.81
C THR A 46 -7.69 -19.61 10.90
N LEU A 47 -6.74 -19.85 11.79
CA LEU A 47 -5.52 -19.06 11.97
C LEU A 47 -4.37 -20.04 12.23
N ASN A 48 -3.49 -20.21 11.24
CA ASN A 48 -2.47 -21.27 11.24
C ASN A 48 -3.14 -22.66 11.44
N ASN A 49 -2.70 -23.42 12.46
CA ASN A 49 -3.21 -24.76 12.78
C ASN A 49 -4.41 -24.74 13.75
N LYS A 50 -4.94 -23.56 14.11
CA LYS A 50 -6.10 -23.43 14.99
C LYS A 50 -7.36 -23.10 14.20
N SER A 51 -8.49 -23.64 14.64
CA SER A 51 -9.81 -23.44 14.02
C SER A 51 -10.86 -23.23 15.10
N VAL A 52 -11.78 -22.29 14.89
CA VAL A 52 -12.97 -22.07 15.72
C VAL A 52 -14.18 -21.83 14.83
N THR A 53 -15.39 -21.88 15.39
CA THR A 53 -16.63 -21.56 14.68
C THR A 53 -17.37 -20.39 15.30
N SER A 54 -18.05 -19.58 14.49
CA SER A 54 -18.89 -18.49 15.00
C SER A 54 -20.18 -19.00 15.68
N ASP A 55 -20.63 -18.27 16.70
CA ASP A 55 -21.87 -18.53 17.45
C ASP A 55 -23.13 -18.06 16.70
N LYS A 56 -24.31 -18.19 17.32
CA LYS A 56 -25.60 -17.76 16.75
C LYS A 56 -25.70 -16.26 16.47
N GLN A 57 -24.87 -15.45 17.13
CA GLN A 57 -24.76 -14.00 16.94
C GLN A 57 -23.60 -13.64 16.00
N GLY A 58 -23.02 -14.63 15.32
CA GLY A 58 -21.92 -14.47 14.38
C GLY A 58 -20.59 -14.15 15.05
N ARG A 59 -20.49 -14.22 16.37
CA ARG A 59 -19.28 -13.87 17.12
C ARG A 59 -18.33 -15.05 17.18
N PHE A 60 -17.03 -14.76 17.17
CA PHE A 60 -16.00 -15.76 17.40
C PHE A 60 -14.92 -15.23 18.35
N VAL A 61 -14.21 -16.16 18.97
CA VAL A 61 -12.98 -15.92 19.73
C VAL A 61 -11.97 -16.98 19.31
N ILE A 62 -10.82 -16.57 18.80
CA ILE A 62 -9.73 -17.47 18.45
C ILE A 62 -8.48 -17.18 19.32
N PRO A 63 -8.15 -18.07 20.27
CA PRO A 63 -6.94 -17.91 21.09
C PRO A 63 -5.70 -18.28 20.29
N THR A 64 -4.68 -17.44 20.29
CA THR A 64 -3.41 -17.65 19.56
C THR A 64 -2.21 -17.22 20.40
N ALA A 65 -1.03 -17.76 20.11
CA ALA A 65 0.20 -17.18 20.63
C ALA A 65 0.46 -15.83 19.95
N THR A 66 1.17 -14.93 20.64
CA THR A 66 1.68 -13.69 20.07
C THR A 66 2.53 -13.99 18.84
N LYS A 67 2.12 -13.44 17.71
CA LYS A 67 2.85 -13.39 16.45
C LYS A 67 2.76 -11.99 15.89
N ASP A 68 3.71 -11.59 15.07
CA ASP A 68 3.68 -10.27 14.46
C ASP A 68 2.52 -10.09 13.48
N ILE A 69 2.09 -11.18 12.84
CA ILE A 69 1.04 -11.21 11.82
C ILE A 69 0.05 -12.33 12.09
N TYR A 70 -1.22 -12.02 11.88
CA TYR A 70 -2.34 -12.94 11.96
C TYR A 70 -3.08 -12.93 10.63
N GLN A 71 -3.04 -14.05 9.89
CA GLN A 71 -3.85 -14.26 8.69
C GLN A 71 -5.01 -15.19 9.02
N LEU A 72 -6.22 -14.63 9.06
CA LEU A 72 -7.46 -15.36 9.33
C LEU A 72 -8.12 -15.75 8.01
N ASN A 73 -8.57 -17.00 7.91
CA ASN A 73 -9.41 -17.47 6.82
C ASN A 73 -10.83 -17.71 7.33
N PHE A 74 -11.83 -17.29 6.57
CA PHE A 74 -13.25 -17.44 6.88
C PHE A 74 -13.90 -18.30 5.80
N VAL A 75 -14.44 -19.45 6.19
CA VAL A 75 -15.04 -20.43 5.27
C VAL A 75 -16.41 -20.85 5.78
N LYS A 76 -17.42 -20.69 4.94
CA LYS A 76 -18.78 -21.19 5.19
C LYS A 76 -19.38 -21.71 3.88
N LYS A 77 -20.03 -22.87 3.91
CA LYS A 77 -20.76 -23.40 2.75
C LYS A 77 -21.81 -22.38 2.28
N GLY A 78 -21.85 -22.13 0.97
CA GLY A 78 -22.76 -21.14 0.37
C GLY A 78 -22.24 -19.70 0.37
N TYR A 79 -21.02 -19.45 0.85
CA TYR A 79 -20.38 -18.13 0.84
C TYR A 79 -19.03 -18.20 0.13
N PHE A 80 -18.58 -17.07 -0.41
CA PHE A 80 -17.20 -16.93 -0.88
C PHE A 80 -16.23 -16.97 0.31
N LYS A 81 -15.07 -17.58 0.11
CA LYS A 81 -14.01 -17.58 1.12
C LYS A 81 -13.49 -16.15 1.29
N SER A 82 -13.19 -15.75 2.53
CA SER A 82 -12.55 -14.46 2.82
C SER A 82 -11.25 -14.69 3.59
N ILE A 83 -10.27 -13.82 3.36
CA ILE A 83 -8.98 -13.84 4.05
C ILE A 83 -8.68 -12.42 4.55
N GLN A 84 -8.28 -12.29 5.80
CA GLN A 84 -7.90 -11.01 6.40
C GLN A 84 -6.57 -11.16 7.12
N THR A 85 -5.66 -10.22 6.90
CA THR A 85 -4.37 -10.19 7.60
C THR A 85 -4.35 -9.01 8.55
N PHE A 86 -3.76 -9.14 9.74
CA PHE A 86 -3.60 -8.04 10.69
C PHE A 86 -2.21 -8.12 11.34
N SER A 87 -1.62 -6.98 11.70
CA SER A 87 -0.42 -6.99 12.54
C SER A 87 -0.78 -7.02 14.02
N HIS A 88 0.14 -7.52 14.84
CA HIS A 88 0.01 -7.47 16.29
C HIS A 88 -0.17 -6.06 16.80
N TYR A 89 0.62 -5.14 16.27
CA TYR A 89 0.54 -3.74 16.65
C TYR A 89 -0.84 -3.12 16.35
N GLU A 90 -1.41 -3.42 15.19
CA GLU A 90 -2.75 -2.99 14.79
C GLU A 90 -3.83 -3.51 15.74
N LEU A 91 -3.69 -4.74 16.25
CA LEU A 91 -4.71 -5.38 17.08
C LEU A 91 -4.55 -5.10 18.58
N PHE A 92 -3.33 -5.09 19.11
CA PHE A 92 -3.08 -5.19 20.56
C PHE A 92 -2.30 -4.01 21.13
N SER A 93 -1.40 -3.39 20.37
CA SER A 93 -0.49 -2.37 20.92
C SER A 93 -1.14 -0.98 21.05
N GLN A 94 -2.18 -0.70 20.27
CA GLN A 94 -2.95 0.55 20.40
C GLN A 94 -4.11 0.47 21.40
N ASN A 95 -4.44 -0.73 21.89
CA ASN A 95 -5.55 -0.96 22.80
C ASN A 95 -5.06 -1.06 24.25
N GLN A 96 -5.88 -0.61 25.22
CA GLN A 96 -5.56 -0.75 26.65
C GLN A 96 -5.51 -2.23 27.08
N GLU A 97 -6.24 -3.11 26.40
CA GLU A 97 -6.24 -4.55 26.64
C GLU A 97 -5.25 -5.30 25.73
N LYS A 98 -4.01 -5.47 26.19
CA LYS A 98 -2.94 -6.15 25.43
C LYS A 98 -3.17 -7.63 25.13
N THR A 99 -4.22 -8.25 25.69
CA THR A 99 -4.53 -9.68 25.54
C THR A 99 -5.77 -9.97 24.70
N HIS A 100 -6.59 -8.96 24.42
CA HIS A 100 -7.85 -9.12 23.69
C HIS A 100 -7.97 -8.05 22.61
N ALA A 101 -8.24 -8.47 21.38
CA ALA A 101 -8.48 -7.57 20.26
C ALA A 101 -9.77 -7.94 19.54
N ALA A 102 -10.54 -6.93 19.13
CA ALA A 102 -11.69 -7.10 18.28
C ALA A 102 -11.40 -6.55 16.88
N ILE A 103 -11.62 -7.37 15.85
CA ILE A 103 -11.65 -6.87 14.47
C ILE A 103 -13.02 -6.27 14.18
N ALA A 104 -13.07 -5.29 13.27
CA ALA A 104 -14.32 -4.75 12.77
C ALA A 104 -15.20 -5.86 12.16
N ASP A 105 -16.52 -5.65 12.20
CA ASP A 105 -17.49 -6.58 11.62
C ASP A 105 -17.12 -6.92 10.17
N LEU A 106 -17.17 -8.21 9.84
CA LEU A 106 -16.80 -8.72 8.52
C LEU A 106 -18.05 -9.28 7.83
N THR A 107 -18.31 -8.79 6.63
CA THR A 107 -19.45 -9.22 5.81
C THR A 107 -18.98 -10.23 4.76
N LEU A 108 -19.52 -11.45 4.80
CA LEU A 108 -19.28 -12.48 3.78
C LEU A 108 -20.27 -12.38 2.62
N VAL A 109 -19.77 -12.62 1.40
CA VAL A 109 -20.58 -12.58 0.17
C VAL A 109 -21.21 -13.93 -0.09
N THR A 110 -22.52 -13.95 -0.36
CA THR A 110 -23.26 -15.20 -0.61
C THR A 110 -22.98 -15.69 -2.04
N LYS A 111 -22.76 -17.00 -2.20
CA LYS A 111 -22.66 -17.64 -3.53
C LYS A 111 -24.07 -17.78 -4.15
N LYS A 112 -24.15 -17.53 -5.46
CA LYS A 112 -25.34 -17.77 -6.29
C LYS A 112 -24.89 -18.43 -7.60
N ALA A 113 -25.82 -19.08 -8.30
CA ALA A 113 -25.51 -19.95 -9.44
C ALA A 113 -24.59 -19.32 -10.49
N LYS A 114 -24.75 -18.03 -10.81
CA LYS A 114 -23.93 -17.30 -11.80
C LYS A 114 -23.22 -16.08 -11.23
N ARG A 115 -23.05 -16.05 -9.91
CA ARG A 115 -22.19 -15.04 -9.28
C ARG A 115 -20.76 -15.49 -9.39
N VAL A 116 -19.91 -14.64 -9.94
CA VAL A 116 -18.46 -14.88 -10.01
C VAL A 116 -17.71 -13.83 -9.20
N MET A 117 -16.56 -14.21 -8.65
CA MET A 117 -15.61 -13.30 -8.03
C MET A 117 -14.37 -13.17 -8.93
N LEU A 118 -14.19 -11.99 -9.51
CA LEU A 118 -12.98 -11.63 -10.25
C LEU A 118 -11.98 -10.95 -9.29
N ALA A 119 -10.69 -11.23 -9.44
CA ALA A 119 -9.61 -10.55 -8.72
C ALA A 119 -8.69 -9.79 -9.69
N PHE A 120 -8.32 -8.57 -9.34
CA PHE A 120 -7.39 -7.77 -10.13
C PHE A 120 -6.19 -7.32 -9.29
N GLY A 121 -4.98 -7.56 -9.81
CA GLY A 121 -3.72 -6.98 -9.35
C GLY A 121 -3.18 -5.96 -10.37
N GLY A 122 -2.37 -5.01 -9.90
CA GLY A 122 -1.83 -3.91 -10.72
C GLY A 122 -0.67 -4.33 -11.62
N ASP A 123 0.28 -3.40 -11.80
CA ASP A 123 1.42 -3.57 -12.73
C ASP A 123 2.44 -4.62 -12.24
N VAL A 124 2.84 -5.52 -13.14
CA VAL A 124 3.75 -6.66 -12.88
C VAL A 124 4.96 -6.66 -13.82
N MET A 125 6.16 -6.71 -13.22
CA MET A 125 7.45 -6.86 -13.88
C MET A 125 8.49 -7.45 -12.90
N MET A 126 9.26 -8.46 -13.32
CA MET A 126 10.34 -9.10 -12.56
C MET A 126 11.69 -9.04 -13.29
N ASP A 127 12.10 -7.86 -13.73
CA ASP A 127 13.39 -7.57 -14.40
C ASP A 127 14.27 -6.63 -13.54
N ARG A 128 15.52 -6.38 -13.95
CA ARG A 128 16.42 -5.39 -13.35
C ARG A 128 16.72 -5.66 -11.88
N ARG A 129 16.11 -4.92 -10.94
CA ARG A 129 16.52 -4.91 -9.52
C ARG A 129 16.22 -6.21 -8.79
N TYR A 130 15.37 -7.07 -9.35
CA TYR A 130 15.22 -8.43 -8.84
C TYR A 130 16.50 -9.27 -9.01
N TYR A 131 17.25 -9.05 -10.09
CA TYR A 131 18.53 -9.72 -10.38
C TYR A 131 19.75 -8.89 -9.96
N LYS A 132 19.63 -7.56 -10.01
CA LYS A 132 20.70 -6.58 -9.78
C LYS A 132 20.17 -5.43 -8.92
N PRO A 133 19.98 -5.65 -7.62
CA PRO A 133 19.41 -4.66 -6.74
C PRO A 133 20.31 -3.43 -6.58
N TYR A 134 19.74 -2.35 -6.03
CA TYR A 134 20.54 -1.21 -5.63
C TYR A 134 21.16 -1.42 -4.23
N PHE A 135 22.13 -0.59 -3.86
CA PHE A 135 22.59 -0.39 -2.47
C PHE A 135 23.10 -1.62 -1.71
N GLY A 136 23.56 -2.68 -2.39
CA GLY A 136 23.98 -3.92 -1.69
C GLY A 136 22.82 -4.66 -1.03
N ASP A 137 21.57 -4.37 -1.44
CA ASP A 137 20.41 -5.17 -1.04
C ASP A 137 20.54 -6.60 -1.60
N SER A 138 19.83 -7.55 -1.02
CA SER A 138 19.85 -8.95 -1.45
C SER A 138 19.27 -9.10 -2.86
N ILE A 139 19.93 -9.94 -3.66
CA ILE A 139 19.37 -10.41 -4.93
C ILE A 139 18.10 -11.20 -4.60
N LEU A 140 17.01 -10.91 -5.32
CA LEU A 140 15.72 -11.55 -5.09
C LEU A 140 15.50 -12.76 -5.98
N ILE A 141 16.10 -12.76 -7.18
CA ILE A 141 16.02 -13.86 -8.14
C ILE A 141 17.42 -14.21 -8.62
N TYR A 142 17.87 -15.41 -8.28
CA TYR A 142 19.15 -15.93 -8.73
C TYR A 142 18.99 -16.78 -10.00
N PRO A 143 19.98 -16.78 -10.92
CA PRO A 143 19.93 -17.57 -12.16
C PRO A 143 19.65 -19.07 -11.98
N GLU A 144 20.10 -19.66 -10.88
CA GLU A 144 19.99 -21.08 -10.54
C GLU A 144 18.65 -21.46 -9.89
N THR A 145 17.94 -20.50 -9.29
CA THR A 145 16.70 -20.71 -8.52
C THR A 145 15.54 -19.85 -9.03
N ARG A 146 15.60 -19.41 -10.29
CA ARG A 146 14.64 -18.43 -10.87
C ARG A 146 13.19 -18.73 -10.55
N LEU A 147 12.76 -19.98 -10.70
CA LEU A 147 11.36 -20.38 -10.45
C LEU A 147 10.97 -20.30 -8.97
N SER A 148 11.78 -20.87 -8.07
CA SER A 148 11.47 -20.83 -6.63
C SER A 148 11.50 -19.40 -6.11
N ASP A 149 12.44 -18.60 -6.60
CA ASP A 149 12.59 -17.19 -6.23
C ASP A 149 11.44 -16.33 -6.76
N SER A 150 11.02 -16.56 -8.00
CA SER A 150 9.84 -15.90 -8.58
C SER A 150 8.57 -16.25 -7.81
N LYS A 151 8.42 -17.51 -7.37
CA LYS A 151 7.32 -17.92 -6.47
C LYS A 151 7.40 -17.24 -5.10
N ALA A 152 8.60 -17.08 -4.54
CA ALA A 152 8.79 -16.36 -3.28
C ALA A 152 8.44 -14.86 -3.36
N ILE A 153 8.42 -14.26 -4.55
CA ILE A 153 7.93 -12.87 -4.73
C ILE A 153 6.42 -12.79 -4.55
N VAL A 154 5.68 -13.80 -5.00
CA VAL A 154 4.20 -13.81 -5.03
C VAL A 154 3.55 -14.61 -3.89
N GLU A 155 4.35 -15.24 -3.03
CA GLU A 155 3.88 -16.11 -1.95
C GLU A 155 2.83 -15.47 -1.03
N ASN A 156 2.99 -14.18 -0.72
CA ASN A 156 2.13 -13.46 0.22
C ASN A 156 0.76 -13.13 -0.39
N ILE A 157 0.65 -13.07 -1.72
CA ILE A 157 -0.61 -12.81 -2.42
C ILE A 157 -1.26 -14.07 -2.98
N LYS A 158 -0.56 -15.20 -3.04
CA LYS A 158 -1.15 -16.48 -3.48
C LYS A 158 -2.46 -16.82 -2.75
N PRO A 159 -2.56 -16.75 -1.41
CA PRO A 159 -3.83 -17.04 -0.73
C PRO A 159 -4.98 -16.13 -1.18
N TYR A 160 -4.67 -14.90 -1.60
CA TYR A 160 -5.64 -13.89 -1.99
C TYR A 160 -6.06 -13.99 -3.45
N MET A 161 -5.14 -14.30 -4.37
CA MET A 161 -5.48 -14.45 -5.79
C MET A 161 -6.19 -15.79 -6.03
N SER A 162 -5.70 -16.88 -5.40
CA SER A 162 -6.23 -18.24 -5.59
C SER A 162 -7.66 -18.50 -5.06
N ILE A 163 -8.29 -17.54 -4.38
CA ILE A 163 -9.70 -17.68 -3.95
C ILE A 163 -10.71 -17.17 -4.97
N ALA A 164 -10.25 -16.41 -5.97
CA ALA A 164 -11.07 -15.91 -7.06
C ALA A 164 -11.51 -17.03 -8.00
N ASP A 165 -12.63 -16.83 -8.68
CA ASP A 165 -13.02 -17.69 -9.80
C ASP A 165 -12.20 -17.35 -11.05
N TYR A 166 -11.67 -16.12 -11.13
CA TYR A 166 -10.77 -15.67 -12.18
C TYR A 166 -9.93 -14.47 -11.72
N ALA A 167 -8.63 -14.49 -11.97
CA ALA A 167 -7.70 -13.47 -11.49
C ALA A 167 -6.84 -12.90 -12.63
N ALA A 168 -6.68 -11.58 -12.64
CA ALA A 168 -6.03 -10.83 -13.70
C ALA A 168 -4.98 -9.84 -13.18
N VAL A 169 -3.90 -9.63 -13.95
CA VAL A 169 -2.89 -8.58 -13.71
C VAL A 169 -2.48 -7.90 -15.02
N ASN A 170 -1.81 -6.75 -14.95
CA ASN A 170 -1.15 -6.13 -16.10
C ASN A 170 0.32 -6.57 -16.17
N LEU A 171 0.69 -7.31 -17.22
CA LEU A 171 2.07 -7.78 -17.43
C LEU A 171 2.85 -6.71 -18.21
N GLU A 172 3.48 -5.79 -17.47
CA GLU A 172 4.18 -4.61 -18.00
C GLU A 172 5.65 -4.92 -18.34
N THR A 173 5.86 -6.02 -19.04
CA THR A 173 7.19 -6.52 -19.39
C THR A 173 7.11 -7.49 -20.57
N GLN A 174 8.11 -7.48 -21.46
CA GLN A 174 8.27 -8.56 -22.43
C GLN A 174 8.85 -9.81 -21.76
N ILE A 175 8.62 -10.99 -22.34
CA ILE A 175 9.10 -12.27 -21.80
C ILE A 175 10.16 -12.86 -22.71
N ALA A 176 11.37 -13.10 -22.18
CA ALA A 176 12.46 -13.70 -22.94
C ALA A 176 13.50 -14.44 -22.10
N ASN A 177 14.00 -15.55 -22.64
CA ASN A 177 15.08 -16.36 -22.04
C ASN A 177 16.47 -15.72 -22.10
N LYS A 178 16.64 -14.69 -22.93
CA LYS A 178 17.83 -13.84 -23.07
C LYS A 178 17.38 -12.50 -23.63
N THR A 179 18.25 -11.50 -23.67
CA THR A 179 17.95 -10.24 -24.35
C THR A 179 17.47 -10.54 -25.78
N PRO A 180 16.22 -10.21 -26.15
CA PRO A 180 15.60 -10.73 -27.37
C PRO A 180 16.09 -10.03 -28.65
N GLY A 181 16.55 -8.78 -28.57
CA GLY A 181 17.06 -8.02 -29.70
C GLY A 181 17.51 -6.61 -29.31
N ASP A 182 17.46 -5.70 -30.29
CA ASP A 182 17.72 -4.28 -30.05
C ASP A 182 16.60 -3.64 -29.22
N ARG A 183 16.99 -2.63 -28.43
CA ARG A 183 16.07 -1.87 -27.61
C ARG A 183 15.40 -0.79 -28.44
N ALA A 184 14.10 -0.60 -28.25
CA ALA A 184 13.42 0.60 -28.70
C ALA A 184 14.11 1.86 -28.11
N PRO A 185 14.10 3.00 -28.82
CA PRO A 185 14.76 4.24 -28.38
C PRO A 185 14.00 4.92 -27.23
N LYS A 186 13.90 4.24 -26.09
CA LYS A 186 13.22 4.69 -24.87
C LYS A 186 14.17 4.67 -23.67
N SER A 187 13.84 5.49 -22.66
CA SER A 187 14.72 5.66 -21.49
C SER A 187 14.81 4.42 -20.60
N VAL A 188 13.80 3.55 -20.63
CA VAL A 188 13.71 2.34 -19.82
C VAL A 188 13.04 1.23 -20.64
N THR A 189 13.70 0.08 -20.77
CA THR A 189 13.13 -1.14 -21.35
C THR A 189 13.19 -2.29 -20.35
N PHE A 190 12.23 -3.21 -20.43
CA PHE A 190 12.09 -4.37 -19.57
C PHE A 190 11.96 -5.66 -20.37
N TYR A 191 12.60 -6.72 -19.89
CA TYR A 191 12.20 -8.08 -20.22
C TYR A 191 12.37 -9.00 -19.00
N SER A 192 11.32 -9.69 -18.61
CA SER A 192 11.35 -10.66 -17.52
C SER A 192 11.68 -12.05 -18.05
N ARG A 193 12.21 -12.92 -17.18
CA ARG A 193 12.46 -14.32 -17.51
C ARG A 193 11.14 -15.11 -17.50
N PRO A 194 10.98 -16.16 -18.32
CA PRO A 194 9.72 -16.91 -18.43
C PRO A 194 9.16 -17.46 -17.11
N GLU A 195 9.99 -17.73 -16.12
CA GLU A 195 9.59 -18.24 -14.80
C GLU A 195 8.61 -17.31 -14.05
N ILE A 196 8.52 -16.03 -14.44
CA ILE A 196 7.46 -15.13 -13.96
C ILE A 196 6.06 -15.67 -14.29
N LEU A 197 5.86 -16.25 -15.47
CA LEU A 197 4.57 -16.77 -15.90
C LEU A 197 4.15 -17.94 -15.00
N ASP A 198 5.07 -18.88 -14.73
CA ASP A 198 4.82 -20.01 -13.83
C ASP A 198 4.56 -19.56 -12.38
N ALA A 199 5.25 -18.50 -11.93
CA ALA A 199 5.01 -17.92 -10.61
C ALA A 199 3.62 -17.28 -10.52
N LEU A 200 3.18 -16.56 -11.55
CA LEU A 200 1.84 -15.98 -11.62
C LEU A 200 0.75 -17.05 -11.62
N VAL A 201 0.91 -18.11 -12.43
CA VAL A 201 -0.01 -19.27 -12.42
C VAL A 201 -0.04 -19.92 -11.04
N TRP A 202 1.11 -20.13 -10.40
CA TRP A 202 1.19 -20.70 -9.06
C TRP A 202 0.51 -19.82 -7.99
N ALA A 203 0.53 -18.49 -8.17
CA ALA A 203 -0.19 -17.56 -7.30
C ALA A 203 -1.71 -17.62 -7.50
N GLY A 204 -2.20 -18.23 -8.58
CA GLY A 204 -3.60 -18.27 -8.96
C GLY A 204 -4.01 -17.08 -9.82
N VAL A 205 -3.14 -16.63 -10.72
CA VAL A 205 -3.48 -15.71 -11.82
C VAL A 205 -3.88 -16.53 -13.03
N ASP A 206 -4.97 -16.14 -13.70
CA ASP A 206 -5.52 -16.80 -14.87
C ASP A 206 -5.29 -15.99 -16.15
N TYR A 207 -5.20 -14.65 -16.05
CA TYR A 207 -5.08 -13.75 -17.19
C TYR A 207 -4.06 -12.63 -16.99
N VAL A 208 -3.40 -12.25 -18.10
CA VAL A 208 -2.53 -11.08 -18.17
C VAL A 208 -2.92 -10.12 -19.30
N SER A 209 -3.01 -8.83 -18.99
CA SER A 209 -3.12 -7.79 -20.02
C SER A 209 -1.73 -7.43 -20.54
N LEU A 210 -1.58 -7.36 -21.86
CA LEU A 210 -0.38 -6.87 -22.56
C LEU A 210 -0.60 -5.49 -23.18
N GLY A 211 -1.75 -4.85 -22.95
CA GLY A 211 -2.06 -3.54 -23.50
C GLY A 211 -1.34 -2.43 -22.77
N ASN A 212 0.00 -2.39 -22.77
CA ASN A 212 0.79 -1.41 -22.05
C ASN A 212 1.96 -0.85 -22.88
N ASN A 213 2.64 0.15 -22.33
CA ASN A 213 3.73 0.88 -22.99
C ASN A 213 5.08 0.13 -22.99
N HIS A 214 5.17 -1.04 -22.33
CA HIS A 214 6.38 -1.87 -22.28
C HIS A 214 6.31 -3.12 -23.15
N THR A 215 5.18 -3.33 -23.82
CA THR A 215 4.92 -4.44 -24.73
C THR A 215 5.86 -4.50 -25.93
N TYR A 216 6.41 -3.37 -26.39
CA TYR A 216 7.27 -3.29 -27.58
C TYR A 216 8.72 -2.85 -27.29
N ASP A 217 9.21 -3.11 -26.07
CA ASP A 217 10.50 -2.62 -25.58
C ASP A 217 11.73 -3.09 -26.36
N TYR A 218 11.65 -4.30 -26.90
CA TYR A 218 12.66 -4.92 -27.76
C TYR A 218 12.10 -5.27 -29.13
N LEU A 219 11.19 -4.41 -29.61
CA LEU A 219 10.63 -4.45 -30.96
C LEU A 219 10.04 -5.85 -31.29
N GLU A 220 10.11 -6.23 -32.56
CA GLU A 220 9.55 -7.46 -33.09
C GLU A 220 10.13 -8.73 -32.43
N PRO A 221 11.45 -8.90 -32.22
CA PRO A 221 11.97 -10.09 -31.54
C PRO A 221 11.47 -10.26 -30.10
N GLY A 222 11.32 -9.15 -29.38
CA GLY A 222 10.74 -9.16 -28.03
C GLY A 222 9.26 -9.55 -28.02
N MET A 223 8.50 -9.10 -29.03
CA MET A 223 7.10 -9.46 -29.21
C MET A 223 6.92 -10.93 -29.54
N GLU A 224 7.65 -11.44 -30.53
CA GLU A 224 7.61 -12.85 -30.93
C GLU A 224 7.95 -13.76 -29.75
N SER A 225 9.02 -13.44 -29.01
CA SER A 225 9.40 -14.17 -27.80
C SER A 225 8.26 -14.16 -26.78
N THR A 226 7.67 -12.99 -26.51
CA THR A 226 6.61 -12.84 -25.50
C THR A 226 5.38 -13.67 -25.86
N LEU A 227 4.90 -13.57 -27.11
CA LEU A 227 3.74 -14.32 -27.58
C LEU A 227 4.03 -15.83 -27.57
N ALA A 228 5.23 -16.26 -27.97
CA ALA A 228 5.60 -17.67 -27.97
C ALA A 228 5.61 -18.30 -26.56
N PHE A 229 6.10 -17.57 -25.54
CA PHE A 229 6.05 -18.04 -24.15
C PHE A 229 4.62 -18.05 -23.58
N LEU A 230 3.82 -17.03 -23.88
CA LEU A 230 2.43 -16.98 -23.40
C LEU A 230 1.55 -18.04 -24.05
N GLN A 231 1.76 -18.37 -25.32
CA GLN A 231 1.05 -19.47 -26.00
C GLN A 231 1.35 -20.85 -25.40
N GLN A 232 2.49 -21.01 -24.71
CA GLN A 232 2.86 -22.23 -23.99
C GLN A 232 2.45 -22.21 -22.51
N SER A 233 1.98 -21.05 -22.02
CA SER A 233 1.49 -20.86 -20.66
C SER A 233 -0.01 -21.12 -20.59
N PRO A 234 -0.55 -21.57 -19.44
CA PRO A 234 -2.00 -21.62 -19.25
C PRO A 234 -2.65 -20.24 -19.06
N LEU A 235 -1.86 -19.16 -18.98
CA LEU A 235 -2.39 -17.80 -18.83
C LEU A 235 -3.12 -17.34 -20.09
N GLY A 236 -4.36 -16.89 -19.92
CA GLY A 236 -5.05 -16.07 -20.91
C GLY A 236 -4.35 -14.73 -21.12
N PHE A 237 -4.39 -14.18 -22.33
CA PHE A 237 -3.82 -12.87 -22.60
C PHE A 237 -4.52 -12.13 -23.74
N SER A 238 -4.54 -10.80 -23.66
CA SER A 238 -4.97 -9.92 -24.76
C SER A 238 -4.30 -8.55 -24.70
N GLY A 239 -4.55 -7.71 -25.70
CA GLY A 239 -4.03 -6.35 -25.77
C GLY A 239 -2.68 -6.20 -26.47
N ALA A 240 -2.19 -7.24 -27.15
CA ALA A 240 -1.00 -7.16 -28.00
C ALA A 240 -1.02 -8.20 -29.13
N GLY A 241 -0.27 -7.96 -30.20
CA GLY A 241 -0.19 -8.87 -31.34
C GLY A 241 0.84 -8.44 -32.38
N MET A 242 1.03 -9.25 -33.42
CA MET A 242 1.98 -8.96 -34.51
C MET A 242 1.45 -7.92 -35.52
N ASN A 243 0.22 -7.46 -35.34
CA ASN A 243 -0.40 -6.36 -36.08
C ASN A 243 -1.64 -5.85 -35.32
N ALA A 244 -2.20 -4.72 -35.76
CA ALA A 244 -3.36 -4.09 -35.10
C ALA A 244 -4.57 -5.02 -34.92
N LYS A 245 -4.88 -5.86 -35.92
CA LYS A 245 -6.02 -6.80 -35.86
C LYS A 245 -5.83 -7.85 -34.77
N GLN A 246 -4.63 -8.41 -34.67
CA GLN A 246 -4.29 -9.37 -33.61
C GLN A 246 -4.29 -8.70 -32.24
N ALA A 247 -3.73 -7.49 -32.13
CA ALA A 247 -3.65 -6.77 -30.86
C ALA A 247 -5.03 -6.45 -30.27
N LEU A 248 -6.00 -6.09 -31.12
CA LEU A 248 -7.38 -5.78 -30.71
C LEU A 248 -8.23 -7.03 -30.41
N LYS A 249 -7.71 -8.24 -30.59
CA LYS A 249 -8.46 -9.47 -30.33
C LYS A 249 -8.66 -9.66 -28.82
N ALA A 250 -9.90 -9.87 -28.40
CA ALA A 250 -10.23 -10.24 -27.04
C ALA A 250 -9.72 -11.66 -26.69
N HIS A 251 -9.42 -11.85 -25.41
CA HIS A 251 -9.32 -13.19 -24.83
C HIS A 251 -10.70 -13.58 -24.32
N HIS A 252 -11.14 -14.81 -24.61
CA HIS A 252 -12.44 -15.31 -24.17
C HIS A 252 -12.24 -16.45 -23.18
N ASP A 253 -13.07 -16.47 -22.14
CA ASP A 253 -13.13 -17.57 -21.18
C ASP A 253 -14.57 -17.77 -20.67
N THR A 254 -14.89 -18.99 -20.26
CA THR A 254 -16.20 -19.34 -19.70
C THR A 254 -16.06 -19.52 -18.19
N ILE A 255 -16.46 -18.52 -17.42
CA ILE A 255 -16.35 -18.52 -15.96
C ILE A 255 -17.73 -18.82 -15.36
N ASN A 256 -17.85 -19.97 -14.69
CA ASN A 256 -19.11 -20.42 -14.07
C ASN A 256 -20.32 -20.36 -15.03
N ASN A 257 -20.15 -20.92 -16.24
CA ASN A 257 -21.14 -20.94 -17.33
C ASN A 257 -21.56 -19.57 -17.87
N THR A 258 -20.74 -18.54 -17.69
CA THR A 258 -20.91 -17.20 -18.27
C THR A 258 -19.73 -16.91 -19.18
N GLU A 259 -20.00 -16.44 -20.40
CA GLU A 259 -18.97 -16.09 -21.38
C GLU A 259 -18.40 -14.71 -21.07
N PHE A 260 -17.07 -14.62 -20.92
CA PHE A 260 -16.36 -13.36 -20.68
C PHE A 260 -15.45 -13.01 -21.84
N SER A 261 -15.30 -11.71 -22.10
CA SER A 261 -14.30 -11.15 -23.00
C SER A 261 -13.39 -10.19 -22.25
N MET A 262 -12.09 -10.41 -22.33
CA MET A 262 -11.05 -9.55 -21.74
C MET A 262 -10.37 -8.77 -22.85
N LEU A 263 -10.49 -7.44 -22.81
CA LEU A 263 -9.87 -6.51 -23.75
C LEU A 263 -8.79 -5.69 -23.05
N GLY A 264 -7.59 -5.60 -23.64
CA GLY A 264 -6.47 -4.81 -23.11
C GLY A 264 -6.07 -3.69 -24.08
N TYR A 265 -5.76 -2.49 -23.58
CA TYR A 265 -5.32 -1.36 -24.42
C TYR A 265 -4.28 -0.47 -23.74
N VAL A 266 -3.41 0.13 -24.55
CA VAL A 266 -2.56 1.25 -24.13
C VAL A 266 -3.09 2.57 -24.68
N GLY A 267 -2.99 3.67 -23.93
CA GLY A 267 -3.34 4.99 -24.46
C GLY A 267 -2.75 6.18 -23.70
N TRP A 268 -2.59 7.30 -24.41
CA TRP A 268 -2.04 8.57 -23.93
C TRP A 268 -2.97 9.73 -24.28
N GLU A 269 -2.64 10.92 -23.78
CA GLU A 269 -3.24 12.19 -24.18
C GLU A 269 -2.58 12.71 -25.47
N GLY A 270 -3.39 13.10 -26.46
CA GLY A 270 -2.92 13.67 -27.74
C GLY A 270 -3.01 12.72 -28.95
N SER A 271 -2.58 13.21 -30.11
CA SER A 271 -2.72 12.57 -31.43
C SER A 271 -1.43 11.92 -31.96
N SER A 272 -0.42 11.69 -31.12
CA SER A 272 0.81 11.01 -31.56
C SER A 272 0.51 9.55 -31.92
N GLU A 273 1.12 9.05 -33.01
CA GLU A 273 1.21 7.64 -33.39
C GLU A 273 2.42 6.99 -32.68
N PRO A 274 2.26 6.24 -31.59
CA PRO A 274 3.40 5.81 -30.81
C PRO A 274 3.94 4.52 -31.39
N THR A 275 5.26 4.46 -31.42
CA THR A 275 6.02 3.32 -31.94
C THR A 275 5.78 2.01 -31.20
N GLN A 276 5.10 2.04 -30.05
CA GLN A 276 4.80 0.86 -29.23
C GLN A 276 3.44 0.22 -29.53
N THR A 277 2.56 0.86 -30.30
CA THR A 277 1.28 0.29 -30.70
C THR A 277 1.38 -0.48 -31.99
N ALA A 278 0.67 -1.61 -32.08
CA ALA A 278 0.62 -2.40 -33.29
C ALA A 278 -0.08 -1.63 -34.42
N ASN A 279 0.44 -1.73 -35.63
CA ASN A 279 -0.13 -1.14 -36.84
C ASN A 279 -0.09 -2.16 -37.99
N HIS A 280 -0.03 -1.70 -39.23
CA HIS A 280 0.04 -2.55 -40.42
C HIS A 280 1.48 -2.94 -40.80
N GLU A 281 2.48 -2.21 -40.30
CA GLU A 281 3.91 -2.43 -40.57
C GLU A 281 4.56 -3.29 -39.49
N HIS A 282 4.11 -3.19 -38.24
CA HIS A 282 4.70 -3.93 -37.12
C HIS A 282 3.71 -4.28 -35.99
N GLY A 283 4.13 -5.22 -35.13
CA GLY A 283 3.41 -5.63 -33.93
C GLY A 283 3.50 -4.65 -32.77
N GLY A 284 2.87 -4.97 -31.64
CA GLY A 284 2.88 -4.13 -30.45
C GLY A 284 1.59 -4.22 -29.65
N ALA A 285 1.37 -3.23 -28.78
CA ALA A 285 0.18 -3.14 -27.94
C ALA A 285 -1.05 -2.66 -28.73
N ALA A 286 -2.24 -3.04 -28.27
CA ALA A 286 -3.49 -2.56 -28.81
C ALA A 286 -3.70 -1.08 -28.49
N TYR A 287 -3.88 -0.25 -29.52
CA TYR A 287 -4.13 1.17 -29.31
C TYR A 287 -5.55 1.42 -28.79
N GLY A 288 -5.66 1.96 -27.58
CA GLY A 288 -6.91 2.37 -26.93
C GLY A 288 -7.45 3.70 -27.42
N SER A 289 -7.61 3.87 -28.74
CA SER A 289 -8.38 4.98 -29.29
C SER A 289 -9.86 4.82 -28.93
N MET A 290 -10.64 5.92 -28.92
CA MET A 290 -12.07 5.84 -28.63
C MET A 290 -12.79 4.89 -29.60
N THR A 291 -12.48 4.99 -30.90
CA THR A 291 -13.03 4.12 -31.95
C THR A 291 -12.70 2.65 -31.70
N ASN A 292 -11.45 2.34 -31.38
CA ASN A 292 -11.05 0.95 -31.13
C ASN A 292 -11.77 0.37 -29.92
N ILE A 293 -11.84 1.13 -28.83
CA ILE A 293 -12.54 0.73 -27.60
C ILE A 293 -14.02 0.48 -27.90
N ILE A 294 -14.73 1.44 -28.48
CA ILE A 294 -16.17 1.31 -28.76
C ILE A 294 -16.44 0.11 -29.68
N ASN A 295 -15.74 0.01 -30.82
CA ASN A 295 -16.00 -1.04 -31.80
C ASN A 295 -15.76 -2.44 -31.23
N SER A 296 -14.65 -2.65 -30.52
CA SER A 296 -14.32 -3.97 -29.96
C SER A 296 -15.21 -4.32 -28.76
N VAL A 297 -15.58 -3.36 -27.91
CA VAL A 297 -16.57 -3.61 -26.84
C VAL A 297 -17.92 -3.99 -27.44
N GLN A 298 -18.45 -3.22 -28.39
CA GLN A 298 -19.74 -3.52 -29.02
C GLN A 298 -19.73 -4.87 -29.75
N GLN A 299 -18.62 -5.24 -30.38
CA GLN A 299 -18.45 -6.54 -31.03
C GLN A 299 -18.60 -7.71 -30.03
N GLU A 300 -17.98 -7.61 -28.85
CA GLU A 300 -18.03 -8.67 -27.85
C GLU A 300 -19.36 -8.71 -27.10
N VAL A 301 -19.91 -7.55 -26.77
CA VAL A 301 -21.25 -7.41 -26.18
C VAL A 301 -22.33 -7.95 -27.13
N GLY A 302 -22.23 -7.67 -28.43
CA GLY A 302 -23.15 -8.20 -29.46
C GLY A 302 -23.10 -9.72 -29.63
N GLN A 303 -22.07 -10.38 -29.09
CA GLN A 303 -21.93 -11.83 -29.01
C GLN A 303 -22.35 -12.39 -27.63
N ASN A 304 -23.05 -11.60 -26.81
CA ASN A 304 -23.51 -11.94 -25.46
C ASN A 304 -22.37 -12.30 -24.49
N ARG A 305 -21.22 -11.61 -24.59
CA ARG A 305 -20.11 -11.79 -23.65
C ARG A 305 -20.03 -10.66 -22.64
N VAL A 306 -19.85 -11.02 -21.37
CA VAL A 306 -19.54 -10.07 -20.31
C VAL A 306 -18.16 -9.49 -20.57
N THR A 307 -18.13 -8.22 -20.99
CA THR A 307 -16.90 -7.60 -21.50
C THR A 307 -16.20 -6.79 -20.41
N ILE A 308 -14.93 -7.09 -20.16
CA ILE A 308 -14.06 -6.41 -19.19
C ILE A 308 -12.97 -5.66 -19.95
N VAL A 309 -12.80 -4.38 -19.63
CA VAL A 309 -11.78 -3.52 -20.25
C VAL A 309 -10.62 -3.29 -19.29
N GLN A 310 -9.41 -3.57 -19.76
CA GLN A 310 -8.15 -3.21 -19.11
C GLN A 310 -7.44 -2.12 -19.91
N TYR A 311 -7.08 -1.01 -19.27
CA TYR A 311 -6.52 0.16 -19.94
C TYR A 311 -5.27 0.68 -19.23
N HIS A 312 -4.16 0.78 -19.94
CA HIS A 312 -2.89 1.29 -19.43
C HIS A 312 -2.64 2.69 -19.99
N GLY A 313 -2.75 3.72 -19.13
CA GLY A 313 -2.58 5.11 -19.56
C GLY A 313 -2.78 6.12 -18.44
N SER A 314 -2.95 7.40 -18.78
CA SER A 314 -2.94 8.56 -17.85
C SER A 314 -1.54 9.06 -17.51
N GLN A 315 -1.43 9.98 -16.54
CA GLN A 315 -0.17 10.59 -16.12
C GLN A 315 0.47 9.81 -14.95
N GLU A 316 1.73 9.43 -15.10
CA GLU A 316 2.52 8.79 -14.04
C GLU A 316 2.50 9.61 -12.73
N TYR A 317 2.32 8.92 -11.61
CA TYR A 317 2.36 9.45 -10.24
C TYR A 317 1.30 10.52 -9.91
N ALA A 318 0.31 10.73 -10.79
CA ALA A 318 -0.77 11.68 -10.55
C ALA A 318 -1.84 11.09 -9.61
N ASN A 319 -2.48 11.95 -8.82
CA ASN A 319 -3.57 11.55 -7.91
C ASN A 319 -4.88 11.20 -8.63
N SER A 320 -5.05 11.63 -9.88
CA SER A 320 -6.30 11.49 -10.64
C SER A 320 -6.01 11.05 -12.08
N PRO A 321 -6.93 10.30 -12.72
CA PRO A 321 -6.87 10.03 -14.15
C PRO A 321 -6.91 11.33 -14.97
N THR A 322 -6.32 11.32 -16.16
CA THR A 322 -6.56 12.38 -17.16
C THR A 322 -8.00 12.33 -17.65
N GLY A 323 -8.52 13.48 -18.12
CA GLY A 323 -9.88 13.54 -18.68
C GLY A 323 -10.09 12.59 -19.86
N VAL A 324 -9.05 12.38 -20.68
CA VAL A 324 -9.07 11.41 -21.79
C VAL A 324 -9.24 9.98 -21.30
N THR A 325 -8.50 9.59 -20.25
CA THR A 325 -8.62 8.25 -19.65
C THR A 325 -10.02 8.06 -19.07
N GLU A 326 -10.52 9.06 -18.33
CA GLU A 326 -11.87 9.03 -17.78
C GLU A 326 -12.95 8.87 -18.87
N GLN A 327 -12.87 9.64 -19.96
CA GLN A 327 -13.81 9.54 -21.07
C GLN A 327 -13.77 8.17 -21.77
N ARG A 328 -12.58 7.63 -22.03
CA ARG A 328 -12.40 6.32 -22.70
C ARG A 328 -13.02 5.18 -21.87
N LEU A 329 -12.75 5.17 -20.56
CA LEU A 329 -13.29 4.13 -19.67
C LEU A 329 -14.81 4.23 -19.51
N LYS A 330 -15.35 5.44 -19.33
CA LYS A 330 -16.80 5.66 -19.26
C LYS A 330 -17.48 5.27 -20.56
N SER A 331 -16.91 5.63 -21.70
CA SER A 331 -17.45 5.25 -23.01
C SER A 331 -17.45 3.74 -23.23
N ALA A 332 -16.46 3.01 -22.71
CA ALA A 332 -16.49 1.54 -22.73
C ALA A 332 -17.71 1.00 -21.96
N LEU A 333 -17.96 1.51 -20.75
CA LEU A 333 -19.11 1.11 -19.92
C LEU A 333 -20.45 1.51 -20.55
N ASP A 334 -20.53 2.71 -21.15
CA ASP A 334 -21.71 3.20 -21.88
C ASP A 334 -22.05 2.29 -23.08
N ASN A 335 -21.05 1.62 -23.66
CA ASN A 335 -21.20 0.70 -24.79
C ASN A 335 -21.32 -0.78 -24.38
N GLY A 336 -21.56 -1.05 -23.09
CA GLY A 336 -21.94 -2.38 -22.61
C GLY A 336 -20.82 -3.17 -21.93
N ALA A 337 -19.61 -2.62 -21.77
CA ALA A 337 -18.63 -3.24 -20.88
C ALA A 337 -19.17 -3.29 -19.44
N ALA A 338 -18.90 -4.38 -18.74
CA ALA A 338 -19.34 -4.62 -17.36
C ALA A 338 -18.43 -3.93 -16.33
N LEU A 339 -17.14 -3.80 -16.67
CA LEU A 339 -16.10 -3.32 -15.75
C LEU A 339 -14.96 -2.66 -16.54
N ALA A 340 -14.38 -1.62 -15.96
CA ALA A 340 -13.18 -0.94 -16.46
C ALA A 340 -12.08 -0.90 -15.39
N ILE A 341 -10.94 -1.53 -15.68
CA ILE A 341 -9.77 -1.58 -14.80
C ILE A 341 -8.60 -0.87 -15.50
N ALA A 342 -7.97 0.08 -14.82
CA ALA A 342 -6.86 0.83 -15.38
C ALA A 342 -5.57 0.72 -14.57
N HIS A 343 -4.48 0.99 -15.27
CA HIS A 343 -3.08 0.75 -14.92
C HIS A 343 -2.21 1.91 -15.40
N HIS A 344 -0.89 1.93 -15.11
CA HIS A 344 0.14 2.91 -15.53
C HIS A 344 0.59 3.97 -14.52
N PRO A 345 -0.29 4.64 -13.74
CA PRO A 345 0.18 5.71 -12.85
C PRO A 345 1.22 5.28 -11.80
N HIS A 346 1.43 3.97 -11.60
CA HIS A 346 2.28 3.35 -10.57
C HIS A 346 1.92 3.73 -9.12
N VAL A 347 0.83 4.49 -8.93
CA VAL A 347 0.28 4.90 -7.63
C VAL A 347 -1.21 4.65 -7.64
N THR A 348 -1.78 4.36 -6.47
CA THR A 348 -3.22 4.16 -6.36
C THR A 348 -4.01 5.43 -6.70
N GLN A 349 -5.08 5.24 -7.47
CA GLN A 349 -6.09 6.25 -7.76
C GLN A 349 -7.45 5.80 -7.21
N GLY A 350 -8.41 6.74 -7.15
CA GLY A 350 -9.76 6.45 -6.66
C GLY A 350 -10.51 5.44 -7.55
N LEU A 351 -11.57 4.87 -6.99
CA LEU A 351 -12.54 4.05 -7.72
C LEU A 351 -13.83 4.86 -7.94
N GLU A 352 -14.57 4.52 -8.99
CA GLU A 352 -15.84 5.16 -9.32
C GLU A 352 -16.90 4.10 -9.63
N LEU A 353 -18.06 4.20 -9.00
CA LEU A 353 -19.26 3.49 -9.41
C LEU A 353 -20.06 4.40 -10.35
N TYR A 354 -19.85 4.22 -11.66
CA TYR A 354 -20.45 4.98 -12.75
C TYR A 354 -21.60 4.18 -13.36
N ASP A 355 -22.83 4.67 -13.23
CA ASP A 355 -24.05 3.96 -13.66
C ASP A 355 -24.10 2.49 -13.19
N ASN A 356 -23.86 2.28 -11.89
CA ASN A 356 -23.72 0.97 -11.26
C ASN A 356 -22.62 0.06 -11.84
N LYS A 357 -21.74 0.53 -12.72
CA LYS A 357 -20.58 -0.20 -13.21
C LYS A 357 -19.31 0.37 -12.58
N LEU A 358 -18.39 -0.51 -12.20
CA LEU A 358 -17.18 -0.09 -11.49
C LEU A 358 -16.08 0.35 -12.47
N ILE A 359 -15.39 1.42 -12.11
CA ILE A 359 -14.13 1.85 -12.70
C ILE A 359 -13.06 1.86 -11.59
N ALA A 360 -11.96 1.17 -11.79
CA ALA A 360 -10.75 1.30 -10.97
C ALA A 360 -9.67 2.03 -11.78
N TYR A 361 -9.39 3.30 -11.46
CA TYR A 361 -8.51 4.12 -12.30
C TYR A 361 -7.02 3.78 -12.21
N SER A 362 -6.57 3.28 -11.06
CA SER A 362 -5.25 2.67 -10.90
C SER A 362 -5.13 1.93 -9.58
N MET A 363 -4.63 0.70 -9.64
CA MET A 363 -4.27 -0.08 -8.46
C MET A 363 -2.83 0.16 -7.96
N GLY A 364 -2.04 0.91 -8.72
CA GLY A 364 -0.60 1.06 -8.49
C GLY A 364 0.19 -0.20 -8.84
N ASN A 365 1.44 -0.27 -8.36
CA ASN A 365 2.32 -1.40 -8.63
C ASN A 365 1.87 -2.64 -7.85
N PHE A 366 1.89 -3.81 -8.49
CA PHE A 366 1.70 -5.09 -7.82
C PHE A 366 3.05 -5.75 -7.56
N ILE A 367 3.84 -5.94 -8.61
CA ILE A 367 5.19 -6.51 -8.58
C ILE A 367 6.05 -5.58 -9.43
N PHE A 368 6.76 -4.64 -8.80
CA PHE A 368 7.54 -3.65 -9.55
C PHE A 368 8.73 -3.13 -8.76
N ASP A 369 9.78 -2.74 -9.46
CA ASP A 369 11.07 -2.42 -8.85
C ASP A 369 11.20 -0.96 -8.36
N GLN A 370 10.15 -0.15 -8.40
CA GLN A 370 10.21 1.28 -8.08
C GLN A 370 10.33 1.54 -6.57
N ASN A 371 11.19 2.48 -6.20
CA ASN A 371 11.53 2.79 -4.81
C ASN A 371 10.95 4.12 -4.30
N PHE A 372 9.93 4.67 -4.94
CA PHE A 372 9.27 5.88 -4.47
C PHE A 372 8.23 5.52 -3.39
N SER A 373 8.13 6.28 -2.30
CA SER A 373 7.23 5.91 -1.19
C SER A 373 5.76 5.78 -1.62
N ALA A 374 5.31 6.59 -2.57
CA ALA A 374 3.95 6.51 -3.11
C ALA A 374 3.69 5.23 -3.92
N THR A 375 4.73 4.65 -4.54
CA THR A 375 4.59 3.49 -5.46
C THR A 375 4.57 2.15 -4.74
N GLN A 376 4.74 2.16 -3.42
CA GLN A 376 4.67 0.97 -2.57
C GLN A 376 3.25 0.69 -2.07
N HIS A 377 2.35 1.67 -2.12
CA HIS A 377 0.95 1.50 -1.74
C HIS A 377 0.16 0.96 -2.93
N SER A 378 -0.58 -0.13 -2.72
CA SER A 378 -1.29 -0.87 -3.76
C SER A 378 -2.53 -1.56 -3.19
N PHE A 379 -3.29 -2.30 -4.01
CA PHE A 379 -4.37 -3.16 -3.55
C PHE A 379 -4.69 -4.29 -4.55
N ILE A 380 -5.29 -5.37 -4.04
CA ILE A 380 -6.08 -6.32 -4.87
C ILE A 380 -7.52 -5.84 -4.85
N LEU A 381 -8.16 -5.86 -6.02
CA LEU A 381 -9.58 -5.57 -6.15
C LEU A 381 -10.35 -6.86 -6.42
N TYR A 382 -11.23 -7.25 -5.50
CA TYR A 382 -12.25 -8.25 -5.77
C TYR A 382 -13.50 -7.58 -6.31
N VAL A 383 -14.08 -8.13 -7.37
CA VAL A 383 -15.35 -7.69 -7.95
C VAL A 383 -16.27 -8.89 -8.10
N TRP A 384 -17.44 -8.82 -7.47
CA TRP A 384 -18.49 -9.79 -7.69
C TRP A 384 -19.45 -9.29 -8.77
N LEU A 385 -19.66 -10.12 -9.78
CA LEU A 385 -20.62 -9.88 -10.85
C LEU A 385 -21.71 -10.96 -10.82
N ASP A 386 -22.95 -10.55 -11.01
CA ASP A 386 -24.10 -11.42 -11.24
C ASP A 386 -24.43 -11.37 -12.74
N GLU A 387 -23.99 -12.36 -13.53
CA GLU A 387 -24.23 -12.39 -14.99
C GLU A 387 -23.73 -11.12 -15.71
N GLY A 388 -22.63 -10.53 -15.22
CA GLY A 388 -22.06 -9.28 -15.76
C GLY A 388 -22.52 -8.01 -15.07
N GLU A 389 -23.57 -8.07 -14.25
CA GLU A 389 -24.03 -6.93 -13.47
C GLU A 389 -23.22 -6.78 -12.18
N PHE A 390 -22.79 -5.56 -11.87
CA PHE A 390 -22.02 -5.29 -10.65
C PHE A 390 -22.85 -5.53 -9.40
N HIS A 391 -22.35 -6.42 -8.52
CA HIS A 391 -22.97 -6.67 -7.23
C HIS A 391 -22.24 -5.95 -6.10
N ARG A 392 -20.92 -6.14 -6.02
CA ARG A 392 -20.05 -5.61 -4.95
C ARG A 392 -18.59 -5.58 -5.39
N ALA A 393 -17.80 -4.69 -4.81
CA ALA A 393 -16.34 -4.80 -4.80
C ALA A 393 -15.76 -4.76 -3.39
N GLU A 394 -14.58 -5.38 -3.22
CA GLU A 394 -13.80 -5.38 -2.00
C GLU A 394 -12.33 -5.09 -2.30
N ILE A 395 -11.75 -4.20 -1.50
CA ILE A 395 -10.39 -3.69 -1.63
C ILE A 395 -9.54 -4.35 -0.54
N VAL A 396 -8.61 -5.20 -0.97
CA VAL A 396 -7.57 -5.77 -0.10
C VAL A 396 -6.35 -4.86 -0.16
N PRO A 397 -6.05 -4.07 0.89
CA PRO A 397 -4.94 -3.13 0.85
C PRO A 397 -3.61 -3.88 0.83
N LEU A 398 -2.69 -3.44 -0.03
CA LEU A 398 -1.35 -4.01 -0.17
C LEU A 398 -0.25 -2.97 0.05
N TYR A 399 0.91 -3.48 0.45
CA TYR A 399 2.17 -2.78 0.51
C TYR A 399 3.24 -3.59 -0.24
N VAL A 400 3.87 -3.00 -1.24
CA VAL A 400 4.95 -3.61 -2.03
C VAL A 400 6.26 -3.51 -1.24
N LYS A 401 6.48 -4.52 -0.40
CA LYS A 401 7.61 -4.64 0.51
C LYS A 401 8.81 -5.24 -0.21
N GLY A 402 9.88 -4.46 -0.42
CA GLY A 402 11.07 -4.96 -1.11
C GLY A 402 10.74 -5.59 -2.46
N TYR A 403 9.85 -4.94 -3.21
CA TYR A 403 9.30 -5.41 -4.50
C TYR A 403 8.36 -6.63 -4.42
N LYS A 404 8.02 -7.10 -3.23
CA LYS A 404 7.05 -8.19 -3.00
C LYS A 404 5.68 -7.64 -2.58
N PRO A 405 4.58 -7.91 -3.30
CA PRO A 405 3.25 -7.54 -2.84
C PRO A 405 2.92 -8.26 -1.54
N THR A 406 2.57 -7.50 -0.49
CA THR A 406 2.29 -8.02 0.85
C THR A 406 1.02 -7.37 1.39
N PRO A 407 0.10 -8.09 2.07
CA PRO A 407 -1.06 -7.48 2.71
C PRO A 407 -0.66 -6.33 3.63
N ALA A 408 -1.25 -5.15 3.42
CA ALA A 408 -0.98 -3.99 4.26
C ALA A 408 -1.74 -4.09 5.58
N THR A 409 -1.04 -3.79 6.66
CA THR A 409 -1.52 -3.76 8.06
C THR A 409 -1.11 -2.43 8.69
N GLY A 410 -1.67 -2.12 9.87
CA GLY A 410 -1.31 -0.94 10.67
C GLY A 410 -1.27 0.37 9.87
N THR A 411 -0.16 1.11 9.98
CA THR A 411 0.01 2.44 9.36
C THR A 411 -0.04 2.39 7.83
N ASN A 412 0.44 1.31 7.20
CA ASN A 412 0.36 1.14 5.75
C ASN A 412 -1.09 0.91 5.30
N ARG A 413 -1.85 0.08 6.02
CA ARG A 413 -3.29 -0.10 5.76
C ARG A 413 -4.03 1.21 5.83
N TYR A 414 -3.85 1.93 6.94
CA TYR A 414 -4.48 3.24 7.12
C TYR A 414 -4.15 4.16 5.94
N THR A 415 -2.88 4.22 5.53
CA THR A 415 -2.44 5.10 4.43
C THR A 415 -3.09 4.75 3.10
N VAL A 416 -3.07 3.46 2.72
CA VAL A 416 -3.70 2.97 1.49
C VAL A 416 -5.21 3.26 1.51
N MET A 417 -5.89 2.83 2.57
CA MET A 417 -7.34 2.89 2.65
C MET A 417 -7.87 4.31 2.81
N LYS A 418 -7.18 5.16 3.57
CA LYS A 418 -7.54 6.58 3.71
C LYS A 418 -7.43 7.29 2.35
N ARG A 419 -6.34 7.04 1.63
CA ARG A 419 -6.14 7.58 0.28
C ARG A 419 -7.26 7.15 -0.67
N LEU A 420 -7.54 5.85 -0.78
CA LEU A 420 -8.57 5.33 -1.66
C LEU A 420 -9.96 5.88 -1.32
N THR A 421 -10.28 6.00 -0.03
CA THR A 421 -11.55 6.58 0.44
C THR A 421 -11.70 8.02 -0.02
N GLU A 422 -10.69 8.88 0.20
CA GLU A 422 -10.77 10.29 -0.18
C GLU A 422 -10.77 10.51 -1.70
N LEU A 423 -10.00 9.71 -2.46
CA LEU A 423 -9.97 9.78 -3.93
C LEU A 423 -11.23 9.22 -4.58
N SER A 424 -11.89 8.23 -3.97
CA SER A 424 -13.16 7.69 -4.50
C SER A 424 -14.34 8.59 -4.13
N LYS A 425 -14.28 9.27 -2.98
CA LYS A 425 -15.30 10.21 -2.52
C LYS A 425 -15.51 11.38 -3.49
N VAL A 426 -14.45 11.91 -4.11
CA VAL A 426 -14.59 12.97 -5.13
C VAL A 426 -15.32 12.50 -6.40
N ARG A 427 -15.42 11.18 -6.59
CA ARG A 427 -16.17 10.51 -7.66
C ARG A 427 -17.48 9.92 -7.14
N ASN A 428 -18.00 10.48 -6.05
CA ASN A 428 -19.26 10.11 -5.43
C ASN A 428 -19.32 8.63 -5.00
N THR A 429 -18.17 7.97 -4.80
CA THR A 429 -18.10 6.55 -4.48
C THR A 429 -17.69 6.37 -3.04
N LEU A 430 -18.59 5.76 -2.25
CA LEU A 430 -18.37 5.50 -0.84
C LEU A 430 -17.67 4.15 -0.66
N ILE A 431 -16.57 4.16 0.10
CA ILE A 431 -15.90 2.95 0.57
C ILE A 431 -16.23 2.80 2.06
N THR A 432 -16.89 1.70 2.42
CA THR A 432 -17.16 1.35 3.83
C THR A 432 -16.25 0.21 4.29
N GLN A 433 -16.24 -0.12 5.58
CA GLN A 433 -15.34 -1.12 6.16
C GLN A 433 -15.99 -2.50 6.25
N SER A 434 -15.22 -3.55 5.97
CA SER A 434 -15.53 -4.95 6.30
C SER A 434 -14.25 -5.63 6.79
N GLY A 435 -14.14 -5.87 8.09
CA GLY A 435 -12.88 -6.27 8.71
C GLY A 435 -11.76 -5.26 8.44
N GLY A 436 -10.65 -5.72 7.89
CA GLY A 436 -9.51 -4.89 7.47
C GLY A 436 -9.60 -4.31 6.06
N HIS A 437 -10.67 -4.62 5.32
CA HIS A 437 -10.84 -4.29 3.90
C HIS A 437 -11.87 -3.17 3.69
N GLY A 438 -11.83 -2.57 2.50
CA GLY A 438 -12.86 -1.62 2.04
C GLY A 438 -13.86 -2.27 1.12
N ILE A 439 -15.13 -1.83 1.15
CA ILE A 439 -16.19 -2.38 0.31
C ILE A 439 -16.95 -1.27 -0.42
N ILE A 440 -17.31 -1.56 -1.67
CA ILE A 440 -18.17 -0.72 -2.51
C ILE A 440 -19.38 -1.56 -2.90
N THR A 441 -20.59 -1.02 -2.71
CA THR A 441 -21.85 -1.71 -3.02
C THR A 441 -22.65 -0.93 -4.04
N ALA A 442 -23.37 -1.64 -4.93
CA ALA A 442 -24.23 -1.01 -5.94
C ALA A 442 -25.30 -0.09 -5.33
N LYS A 443 -25.84 -0.48 -4.16
CA LYS A 443 -26.83 0.32 -3.43
C LYS A 443 -26.14 1.41 -2.63
N ARG A 444 -26.31 2.66 -3.05
CA ARG A 444 -26.18 3.79 -2.13
C ARG A 444 -27.46 3.89 -1.30
N PRO A 445 -27.39 4.22 0.00
CA PRO A 445 -28.58 4.70 0.71
C PRO A 445 -29.15 5.87 -0.10
N SER A 446 -30.45 5.83 -0.40
CA SER A 446 -31.13 6.90 -1.11
C SER A 446 -30.94 8.22 -0.36
N VAL A 447 -30.25 9.19 -0.97
CA VAL A 447 -30.21 10.57 -0.47
C VAL A 447 -31.35 11.31 -1.16
N THR A 448 -32.45 11.52 -0.44
CA THR A 448 -33.53 12.39 -0.89
C THR A 448 -33.05 13.84 -0.79
N VAL A 449 -32.87 14.49 -1.94
CA VAL A 449 -32.58 15.92 -2.00
C VAL A 449 -33.84 16.68 -1.61
N LYS A 450 -33.70 17.67 -0.71
CA LYS A 450 -34.77 18.59 -0.34
C LYS A 450 -35.39 19.21 -1.60
N SER A 451 -36.67 18.98 -1.85
CA SER A 451 -37.45 19.98 -2.59
C SER A 451 -37.70 21.15 -1.64
N VAL A 452 -37.79 22.36 -2.18
CA VAL A 452 -37.91 23.62 -1.45
C VAL A 452 -39.25 23.76 -0.68
N ASN A 453 -40.12 22.75 -0.71
CA ASN A 453 -41.46 22.82 -0.12
C ASN A 453 -41.61 21.90 1.11
N ASN A 454 -41.27 22.50 2.26
CA ASN A 454 -41.76 22.32 3.64
C ASN A 454 -42.76 21.18 4.00
N THR A 455 -42.54 19.95 3.56
CA THR A 455 -43.32 18.79 4.04
C THR A 455 -42.40 17.83 4.81
N GLN A 456 -42.70 17.63 6.09
CA GLN A 456 -41.95 16.71 6.96
C GLN A 456 -42.15 15.26 6.49
N VAL A 457 -41.05 14.58 6.19
CA VAL A 457 -41.02 13.13 5.93
C VAL A 457 -39.96 12.49 6.82
N LYS A 458 -40.32 11.33 7.41
CA LYS A 458 -39.53 10.55 8.36
C LYS A 458 -38.15 10.17 7.80
N VAL A 459 -37.11 10.47 8.57
CA VAL A 459 -35.71 10.16 8.28
C VAL A 459 -35.37 8.73 8.72
N LYS A 460 -34.85 7.91 7.80
CA LYS A 460 -33.91 6.81 8.09
C LYS A 460 -32.88 6.69 6.97
N ALA A 461 -31.74 7.34 7.17
CA ALA A 461 -30.46 6.97 6.57
C ALA A 461 -29.41 7.17 7.66
N GLY A 462 -28.46 6.23 7.78
CA GLY A 462 -27.48 6.18 8.87
C GLY A 462 -26.82 7.53 9.10
N VAL A 463 -27.17 8.18 10.20
CA VAL A 463 -26.40 9.31 10.72
C VAL A 463 -25.04 8.72 11.02
N ASN A 464 -24.02 9.12 10.26
CA ASN A 464 -22.64 8.94 10.68
C ASN A 464 -22.54 9.59 12.06
N THR A 465 -22.68 8.76 13.09
CA THR A 465 -22.73 9.25 14.46
C THR A 465 -21.33 9.78 14.71
N PRO A 466 -21.19 11.10 14.99
CA PRO A 466 -19.89 11.68 15.21
C PRO A 466 -19.19 10.92 16.34
N VAL A 467 -18.00 10.41 16.06
CA VAL A 467 -17.20 9.71 17.07
C VAL A 467 -16.14 10.66 17.56
N LYS A 468 -16.12 10.88 18.88
CA LYS A 468 -15.11 11.67 19.56
C LYS A 468 -13.90 10.79 19.87
N HIS A 469 -12.71 11.31 19.57
CA HIS A 469 -11.42 10.69 19.82
C HIS A 469 -10.57 11.68 20.60
N GLU A 470 -10.11 11.28 21.78
CA GLU A 470 -9.18 12.10 22.57
C GLU A 470 -7.77 11.90 22.01
N LEU A 471 -7.07 13.00 21.72
CA LEU A 471 -5.71 12.93 21.21
C LEU A 471 -4.69 13.03 22.34
N THR A 472 -3.82 12.02 22.40
CA THR A 472 -2.67 12.00 23.31
C THR A 472 -1.41 12.50 22.62
N PHE A 473 -0.67 13.37 23.31
CA PHE A 473 0.64 13.85 22.87
C PHE A 473 1.74 13.26 23.74
N SER A 474 2.80 12.74 23.12
CA SER A 474 3.99 12.28 23.85
C SER A 474 4.61 13.43 24.62
N LYS A 475 5.21 13.16 25.79
CA LYS A 475 5.83 14.18 26.63
C LYS A 475 6.83 15.02 25.83
N GLY A 476 6.59 16.32 25.76
CA GLY A 476 7.44 17.28 25.03
C GLY A 476 7.19 17.38 23.53
N SER A 477 6.24 16.62 22.97
CA SER A 477 5.88 16.66 21.55
C SER A 477 4.62 17.49 21.32
N LYS A 478 4.62 18.32 20.27
CA LYS A 478 3.43 19.08 19.81
C LYS A 478 2.70 18.35 18.68
N ILE A 479 3.05 17.08 18.42
CA ILE A 479 2.59 16.31 17.26
C ILE A 479 1.96 15.00 17.71
N ALA A 480 0.70 14.77 17.34
CA ALA A 480 -0.02 13.53 17.57
C ALA A 480 -0.23 12.75 16.26
N SER A 481 -0.13 11.42 16.33
CA SER A 481 -0.43 10.53 15.21
C SER A 481 -1.94 10.31 15.09
N LEU A 482 -2.43 10.16 13.86
CA LEU A 482 -3.83 9.88 13.54
C LEU A 482 -4.05 8.46 13.00
N TYR A 483 -3.01 7.62 12.95
CA TYR A 483 -3.11 6.26 12.36
C TYR A 483 -4.07 5.32 13.10
N HIS A 484 -4.45 5.65 14.34
CA HIS A 484 -5.41 4.90 15.16
C HIS A 484 -6.87 5.24 14.81
N LEU A 485 -7.12 6.31 14.04
CA LEU A 485 -8.46 6.71 13.65
C LEU A 485 -9.01 5.78 12.55
N PRO A 486 -10.34 5.61 12.47
CA PRO A 486 -10.95 4.82 11.40
C PRO A 486 -10.72 5.50 10.04
N TRP A 487 -10.01 4.82 9.14
CA TRP A 487 -9.65 5.33 7.82
C TRP A 487 -10.85 5.66 6.91
N HIS A 488 -12.00 5.01 7.15
CA HIS A 488 -13.23 5.20 6.37
C HIS A 488 -14.03 6.44 6.80
N LYS A 489 -13.69 7.05 7.94
CA LYS A 489 -14.32 8.28 8.42
C LYS A 489 -13.49 9.51 8.08
N GLN A 490 -14.16 10.62 7.83
CA GLN A 490 -13.50 11.90 7.60
C GLN A 490 -13.33 12.63 8.94
N LEU A 491 -12.17 13.25 9.14
CA LEU A 491 -11.98 14.24 10.19
C LEU A 491 -12.95 15.42 9.93
N SER A 492 -13.92 15.62 10.82
CA SER A 492 -14.93 16.66 10.66
C SER A 492 -14.67 17.87 11.54
N GLU A 493 -14.19 17.65 12.78
CA GLU A 493 -13.93 18.71 13.74
C GLU A 493 -12.70 18.43 14.61
N VAL A 494 -12.05 19.49 15.07
CA VAL A 494 -10.95 19.50 16.05
C VAL A 494 -11.31 20.51 17.13
N TRP A 495 -11.52 20.02 18.35
CA TRP A 495 -11.78 20.84 19.52
C TRP A 495 -10.52 20.91 20.38
N ILE A 496 -10.15 22.12 20.77
CA ILE A 496 -9.01 22.38 21.64
C ILE A 496 -9.52 23.26 22.79
N GLU A 497 -9.26 22.84 24.03
CA GLU A 497 -9.76 23.55 25.22
C GLU A 497 -9.12 24.95 25.38
N ASP A 498 -7.87 25.09 24.95
CA ASP A 498 -7.12 26.34 25.03
C ASP A 498 -7.24 27.15 23.73
N GLU A 499 -7.96 28.27 23.80
CA GLU A 499 -8.23 29.16 22.66
C GLU A 499 -6.97 29.79 22.04
N ASN A 500 -5.85 29.80 22.76
CA ASN A 500 -4.57 30.33 22.23
C ASN A 500 -3.78 29.29 21.43
N VAL A 501 -4.28 28.05 21.36
CA VAL A 501 -3.62 26.93 20.68
C VAL A 501 -4.30 26.66 19.36
N LYS A 502 -3.52 26.73 18.29
CA LYS A 502 -3.96 26.42 16.92
C LYS A 502 -3.46 25.05 16.51
N TYR A 503 -4.14 24.41 15.56
CA TYR A 503 -3.70 23.15 14.99
C TYR A 503 -3.44 23.22 13.49
N ARG A 504 -2.71 22.23 12.98
CA ARG A 504 -2.53 21.98 11.55
C ARG A 504 -2.43 20.49 11.26
N LEU A 505 -2.62 20.13 9.99
CA LEU A 505 -2.68 18.75 9.51
C LEU A 505 -1.56 18.44 8.52
N GLY A 506 -0.98 17.25 8.67
CA GLY A 506 0.18 16.83 7.90
C GLY A 506 0.12 15.37 7.46
N LYS A 507 0.90 15.06 6.41
CA LYS A 507 1.05 13.73 5.84
C LYS A 507 2.47 13.23 6.08
N ASN A 508 2.60 11.94 6.36
CA ASN A 508 3.91 11.30 6.45
C ASN A 508 4.47 11.01 5.06
N LEU A 509 5.73 11.34 4.83
CA LEU A 509 6.46 11.02 3.59
C LEU A 509 7.26 9.71 3.71
N VAL A 510 7.37 9.16 4.92
CA VAL A 510 8.09 7.92 5.24
C VAL A 510 7.09 6.80 5.54
N ASN A 511 7.23 5.68 4.83
CA ASN A 511 6.42 4.48 5.09
C ASN A 511 7.06 3.63 6.20
N GLY A 512 6.23 2.94 7.00
CA GLY A 512 6.71 2.04 8.06
C GLY A 512 7.53 2.71 9.16
N SER A 513 7.26 3.99 9.45
CA SER A 513 8.07 4.84 10.33
C SER A 513 8.07 4.44 11.81
N ASN A 514 7.10 3.64 12.26
CA ASN A 514 7.00 3.18 13.65
C ASN A 514 7.66 1.83 13.90
N PHE A 515 8.14 1.13 12.87
CA PHE A 515 8.85 -0.16 13.01
C PHE A 515 8.06 -1.35 13.60
N GLU A 516 6.77 -1.20 13.85
CA GLU A 516 5.94 -2.18 14.57
C GLU A 516 5.37 -3.33 13.74
N SER A 517 5.69 -3.40 12.46
CA SER A 517 5.27 -4.52 11.59
C SER A 517 6.47 -5.20 10.96
N PHE A 518 7.60 -5.23 11.69
CA PHE A 518 8.92 -5.48 11.12
C PHE A 518 9.12 -6.85 10.45
N SER A 519 8.43 -7.91 10.87
CA SER A 519 8.47 -9.19 10.13
C SER A 519 7.85 -9.10 8.74
N THR A 520 6.90 -8.20 8.53
CA THR A 520 6.47 -7.79 7.18
C THR A 520 7.40 -6.74 6.56
N PHE A 521 8.62 -6.55 7.09
CA PHE A 521 9.68 -5.64 6.62
C PHE A 521 11.10 -6.26 6.62
N ASP A 522 11.26 -7.59 6.68
CA ASP A 522 12.57 -8.27 6.61
C ASP A 522 13.44 -7.97 5.37
N SER A 523 12.96 -7.17 4.43
CA SER A 523 13.71 -6.74 3.25
C SER A 523 14.71 -5.63 3.57
N PRO A 524 15.83 -5.57 2.84
CA PRO A 524 16.81 -4.51 3.03
C PRO A 524 16.32 -3.06 2.82
N GLU A 525 15.17 -2.92 2.17
CA GLU A 525 14.54 -1.69 1.77
C GLU A 525 13.48 -1.27 2.80
N ARG A 526 13.88 -0.49 3.81
CA ARG A 526 12.91 0.40 4.46
C ARG A 526 12.82 1.66 3.61
N GLY A 527 11.76 2.47 3.80
CA GLY A 527 11.79 3.87 3.38
C GLY A 527 13.00 4.64 3.97
N LEU A 528 13.71 4.01 4.92
CA LEU A 528 14.93 4.46 5.57
C LEU A 528 16.15 3.57 5.23
N PHE A 529 17.35 4.13 5.28
CA PHE A 529 18.61 3.40 5.22
C PHE A 529 19.39 3.55 6.54
N PHE A 530 20.17 2.51 6.86
CA PHE A 530 21.05 2.40 8.03
C PHE A 530 22.21 1.48 7.65
N ASP A 531 23.37 1.63 8.29
CA ASP A 531 24.45 0.64 8.18
C ASP A 531 24.04 -0.65 8.93
N ARG A 532 23.94 -1.75 8.18
CA ARG A 532 23.51 -3.06 8.69
C ARG A 532 24.52 -3.71 9.61
N SER A 533 25.81 -3.38 9.46
CA SER A 533 26.87 -3.99 10.27
C SER A 533 26.80 -3.55 11.74
N ILE A 534 26.15 -2.42 12.01
CA ILE A 534 26.01 -1.81 13.34
C ILE A 534 24.55 -1.70 13.81
N MET A 535 23.61 -2.23 13.02
CA MET A 535 22.18 -2.16 13.30
C MET A 535 21.66 -3.45 13.93
N SER A 536 20.82 -3.31 14.96
CA SER A 536 20.05 -4.40 15.54
C SER A 536 18.61 -3.98 15.82
N LEU A 537 17.74 -4.95 16.10
CA LEU A 537 16.34 -4.74 16.45
C LEU A 537 16.14 -4.92 17.95
N ASN A 538 15.43 -3.98 18.55
CA ASN A 538 14.97 -4.09 19.93
C ASN A 538 13.57 -4.70 19.97
N ASN A 539 13.25 -5.36 21.08
CA ASN A 539 11.91 -5.85 21.43
C ASN A 539 11.17 -4.88 22.39
N TYR A 540 11.51 -3.59 22.31
CA TYR A 540 10.87 -2.49 23.01
C TYR A 540 10.88 -1.25 22.10
N GLY A 541 9.94 -0.33 22.30
CA GLY A 541 9.83 0.92 21.53
C GLY A 541 9.20 2.05 22.34
N ALA A 542 9.14 3.24 21.74
CA ALA A 542 8.50 4.42 22.32
C ALA A 542 6.97 4.37 22.17
N SER A 543 6.46 3.92 21.03
CA SER A 543 5.03 3.82 20.75
C SER A 543 4.50 2.38 20.63
N GLY A 544 5.38 1.38 20.73
CA GLY A 544 5.05 -0.04 20.68
C GLY A 544 6.15 -0.96 21.22
N ASN A 545 6.31 -2.13 20.61
CA ASN A 545 7.19 -3.20 21.09
C ASN A 545 8.46 -3.36 20.26
N THR A 546 8.76 -2.47 19.31
CA THR A 546 9.93 -2.60 18.46
C THR A 546 10.58 -1.26 18.17
N SER A 547 11.91 -1.22 18.15
CA SER A 547 12.69 -0.07 17.70
C SER A 547 13.99 -0.53 17.03
N ILE A 548 14.71 0.39 16.41
CA ILE A 548 16.03 0.13 15.84
C ILE A 548 17.10 0.58 16.83
N ALA A 549 18.15 -0.21 17.01
CA ALA A 549 19.37 0.16 17.72
C ALA A 549 20.54 0.33 16.74
N LEU A 550 21.31 1.41 16.88
CA LEU A 550 22.56 1.64 16.17
C LEU A 550 23.72 1.68 17.18
N ALA A 551 24.76 0.87 16.95
CA ALA A 551 25.98 0.91 17.73
C ALA A 551 26.87 2.08 17.26
N LEU A 552 27.12 3.06 18.14
CA LEU A 552 27.99 4.20 17.88
C LEU A 552 29.37 4.01 18.54
N ASN A 553 30.43 4.41 17.85
CA ASN A 553 31.80 4.35 18.33
C ASN A 553 32.56 5.66 18.07
N ASN A 554 33.80 5.74 18.55
CA ASN A 554 34.63 6.95 18.54
C ASN A 554 35.30 7.27 17.20
N GLN A 555 35.23 6.39 16.20
CA GLN A 555 36.00 6.56 14.96
C GLN A 555 35.18 7.12 13.79
N GLN A 556 33.85 7.06 13.79
CA GLN A 556 33.01 7.60 12.69
C GLN A 556 31.60 8.01 13.14
N SER A 557 31.06 9.07 12.52
CA SER A 557 29.63 9.38 12.57
C SER A 557 28.83 8.35 11.77
N THR A 558 27.64 8.00 12.25
CA THR A 558 26.74 7.05 11.57
C THR A 558 25.60 7.80 10.91
N SER A 559 25.39 7.57 9.61
CA SER A 559 24.26 8.14 8.87
C SER A 559 23.06 7.20 8.84
N PHE A 560 21.88 7.77 9.02
CA PHE A 560 20.61 7.15 8.70
C PHE A 560 19.62 8.15 8.12
N GLY A 561 18.44 7.72 7.70
CA GLY A 561 17.39 8.60 7.21
C GLY A 561 16.73 8.03 5.97
N VAL A 562 16.13 8.89 5.15
CA VAL A 562 15.30 8.44 4.02
C VAL A 562 16.17 7.94 2.87
N LYS A 563 15.90 6.69 2.45
CA LYS A 563 16.65 6.03 1.37
C LYS A 563 16.40 6.70 0.03
N SER A 564 15.12 6.94 -0.29
CA SER A 564 14.70 7.43 -1.60
C SER A 564 14.56 8.95 -1.66
N PHE A 565 14.87 9.50 -2.83
CA PHE A 565 14.63 10.90 -3.14
C PHE A 565 13.14 11.12 -3.50
N TRP A 566 12.45 12.00 -2.77
CA TRP A 566 11.10 12.46 -3.12
C TRP A 566 11.16 13.53 -4.20
N ARG A 567 10.32 13.42 -5.23
CA ARG A 567 10.27 14.43 -6.30
C ARG A 567 9.69 15.75 -5.77
N VAL A 568 10.27 16.86 -6.20
CA VAL A 568 9.76 18.21 -5.90
C VAL A 568 8.76 18.58 -6.99
N TYR A 569 7.46 18.34 -6.74
CA TYR A 569 6.39 18.66 -7.69
C TYR A 569 5.65 19.96 -7.38
N SER A 570 5.75 20.45 -6.14
CA SER A 570 4.94 21.57 -5.64
C SER A 570 5.80 22.70 -5.09
N ALA A 571 5.14 23.82 -4.75
CA ALA A 571 5.75 24.88 -3.97
C ALA A 571 6.35 24.34 -2.65
N SER A 572 7.34 25.06 -2.12
CA SER A 572 7.94 24.74 -0.81
C SER A 572 6.84 24.62 0.25
N ARG A 573 6.93 23.60 1.08
CA ARG A 573 6.06 23.37 2.23
C ARG A 573 6.88 23.27 3.49
N GLN A 574 6.26 23.64 4.60
CA GLN A 574 6.86 23.37 5.91
C GLN A 574 6.84 21.87 6.15
N VAL A 575 7.95 21.37 6.67
CA VAL A 575 8.17 19.96 7.01
C VAL A 575 8.68 19.88 8.43
N THR A 576 8.26 18.86 9.17
CA THR A 576 8.85 18.51 10.46
C THR A 576 9.43 17.10 10.39
N ILE A 577 10.70 16.94 10.75
CA ILE A 577 11.31 15.64 11.01
C ILE A 577 11.09 15.33 12.48
N LYS A 578 10.41 14.21 12.77
CA LYS A 578 10.09 13.76 14.13
C LYS A 578 10.68 12.37 14.34
N ALA A 579 11.30 12.14 15.49
CA ALA A 579 11.71 10.81 15.93
C ALA A 579 11.85 10.78 17.46
N ASN A 580 11.74 9.58 18.03
CA ASN A 580 12.06 9.30 19.42
C ASN A 580 13.44 8.65 19.50
N TYR A 581 14.28 9.15 20.40
CA TYR A 581 15.63 8.65 20.61
C TYR A 581 15.88 8.26 22.06
N GLN A 582 16.68 7.23 22.28
CA GLN A 582 17.17 6.85 23.60
C GLN A 582 18.66 6.48 23.48
N SER A 583 19.49 7.03 24.35
CA SER A 583 20.93 6.74 24.41
C SER A 583 21.42 7.03 25.81
N LYS A 584 22.26 6.14 26.36
CA LYS A 584 22.87 6.31 27.69
C LYS A 584 23.91 7.42 27.74
N LYS A 585 24.45 7.81 26.59
CA LYS A 585 25.47 8.86 26.46
C LYS A 585 24.99 10.01 25.60
N ALA A 586 25.70 11.13 25.72
CA ALA A 586 25.40 12.29 24.91
C ALA A 586 25.69 12.03 23.43
N VAL A 587 24.74 12.36 22.57
CA VAL A 587 24.81 12.15 21.12
C VAL A 587 24.40 13.43 20.41
N LYS A 588 25.21 13.88 19.46
CA LYS A 588 24.84 14.95 18.53
C LYS A 588 24.13 14.33 17.33
N LEU A 589 22.96 14.87 17.01
CA LEU A 589 22.18 14.51 15.84
C LEU A 589 22.18 15.67 14.86
N HIS A 590 22.86 15.50 13.74
CA HIS A 590 22.92 16.47 12.65
C HIS A 590 21.89 16.11 11.60
N TYR A 591 20.85 16.94 11.47
CA TYR A 591 19.79 16.75 10.49
C TYR A 591 20.17 17.48 9.21
N TYR A 592 20.09 16.78 8.07
CA TYR A 592 20.39 17.33 6.77
C TYR A 592 19.25 17.07 5.78
N TRP A 593 19.18 17.91 4.76
CA TRP A 593 18.57 17.51 3.50
C TRP A 593 19.63 17.42 2.40
N GLN A 594 19.47 16.44 1.51
CA GLN A 594 20.33 16.24 0.34
C GLN A 594 19.45 16.31 -0.90
N GLY A 595 19.87 17.09 -1.90
CA GLY A 595 19.09 17.34 -3.12
C GLY A 595 19.74 16.76 -4.37
N ARG A 596 18.93 16.28 -5.31
CA ARG A 596 19.34 15.86 -6.65
C ARG A 596 18.98 16.91 -7.69
N LYS A 597 19.95 17.39 -8.46
CA LYS A 597 19.71 18.38 -9.53
C LYS A 597 19.01 17.74 -10.74
N LYS A 598 18.33 18.55 -11.57
CA LYS A 598 17.50 18.07 -12.70
C LYS A 598 18.23 17.15 -13.70
N LYS A 599 19.48 17.46 -14.03
CA LYS A 599 20.32 16.70 -14.98
C LYS A 599 21.23 15.66 -14.30
N GLN A 600 21.18 15.54 -12.97
CA GLN A 600 22.08 14.69 -12.20
C GLN A 600 21.62 13.23 -12.18
N LYS A 601 22.55 12.30 -12.39
CA LYS A 601 22.30 10.86 -12.26
C LYS A 601 21.97 10.52 -10.79
N LEU A 602 21.19 9.46 -10.58
CA LEU A 602 20.70 9.12 -9.24
C LEU A 602 21.83 8.74 -8.28
N PHE A 603 22.75 7.86 -8.69
CA PHE A 603 23.88 7.42 -7.86
C PHE A 603 24.89 8.52 -7.57
N ASP A 604 25.20 9.32 -8.58
CA ASP A 604 26.01 10.53 -8.39
C ASP A 604 25.38 11.48 -7.35
N ALA A 605 24.06 11.62 -7.33
CA ALA A 605 23.39 12.43 -6.32
C ALA A 605 23.43 11.83 -4.90
N PHE A 606 23.56 10.50 -4.77
CA PHE A 606 23.74 9.87 -3.46
C PHE A 606 25.13 10.14 -2.90
N GLU A 607 26.15 9.96 -3.74
CA GLU A 607 27.56 10.06 -3.36
C GLU A 607 28.03 11.51 -3.23
N ASN A 608 27.67 12.37 -4.19
CA ASN A 608 28.35 13.64 -4.40
C ASN A 608 27.48 14.88 -4.14
N SER A 609 26.16 14.73 -3.96
CA SER A 609 25.32 15.91 -3.66
C SER A 609 25.62 16.45 -2.25
N PRO A 610 25.71 17.79 -2.10
CA PRO A 610 25.98 18.39 -0.80
C PRO A 610 24.85 18.09 0.19
N LYS A 611 25.24 17.75 1.42
CA LYS A 611 24.34 17.69 2.58
C LYS A 611 24.18 19.10 3.12
N ASN A 612 22.95 19.58 3.22
CA ASN A 612 22.63 20.92 3.71
C ASN A 612 22.11 20.78 5.13
N LEU A 613 22.86 21.31 6.10
CA LEU A 613 22.50 21.23 7.52
C LEU A 613 21.19 21.97 7.75
N ILE A 614 20.24 21.28 8.37
CA ILE A 614 18.99 21.84 8.86
C ILE A 614 19.18 22.32 10.29
N LYS A 615 19.62 21.41 11.16
CA LYS A 615 19.79 21.66 12.59
C LYS A 615 20.66 20.59 13.23
N THR A 616 21.44 20.97 14.23
CA THR A 616 22.08 20.03 15.16
C THR A 616 21.28 20.02 16.46
N VAL A 617 20.99 18.82 16.96
CA VAL A 617 20.33 18.61 18.25
C VAL A 617 21.26 17.80 19.13
N GLU A 618 21.55 18.30 20.34
CA GLU A 618 22.33 17.56 21.33
C GLU A 618 21.38 16.80 22.25
N LEU A 619 21.49 15.47 22.24
CA LEU A 619 20.82 14.61 23.19
C LEU A 619 21.72 14.43 24.41
N SER A 620 21.20 14.71 25.59
CA SER A 620 21.82 14.28 26.84
C SER A 620 21.62 12.78 27.04
N GLY A 621 22.59 12.11 27.66
CA GLY A 621 22.46 10.71 28.04
C GLY A 621 21.26 10.50 28.98
N SER A 622 20.38 9.56 28.64
CA SER A 622 19.18 9.25 29.42
C SER A 622 18.66 7.84 29.11
N ASP A 623 18.18 7.15 30.15
CA ASP A 623 17.42 5.90 30.00
C ASP A 623 15.96 6.13 29.60
N THR A 624 15.55 7.38 29.30
CA THR A 624 14.19 7.70 28.87
C THR A 624 14.18 8.18 27.42
N TRP A 625 13.15 7.76 26.67
CA TRP A 625 12.90 8.27 25.32
C TRP A 625 12.79 9.80 25.31
N LYS A 626 13.51 10.42 24.40
CA LYS A 626 13.46 11.85 24.10
C LYS A 626 12.86 12.04 22.72
N ASN A 627 11.77 12.79 22.67
CA ASN A 627 11.20 13.22 21.41
C ASN A 627 12.02 14.38 20.83
N VAL A 628 12.35 14.30 19.54
CA VAL A 628 13.01 15.36 18.79
C VAL A 628 12.15 15.74 17.60
N GLU A 629 11.91 17.04 17.45
CA GLU A 629 11.19 17.63 16.32
C GLU A 629 12.06 18.73 15.69
N VAL A 630 12.32 18.61 14.38
CA VAL A 630 13.13 19.55 13.61
C VAL A 630 12.31 20.09 12.45
N ASP A 631 11.95 21.36 12.56
CA ASP A 631 11.21 22.09 11.53
C ASP A 631 12.15 22.61 10.43
N TYR A 632 11.75 22.47 9.17
CA TYR A 632 12.42 23.10 8.02
C TYR A 632 11.45 23.31 6.85
N ASN A 633 11.88 24.03 5.82
CA ASN A 633 11.10 24.20 4.59
C ASN A 633 11.67 23.32 3.47
N SER A 634 10.81 22.57 2.79
CA SER A 634 11.24 21.70 1.70
C SER A 634 11.89 22.50 0.56
N PRO A 635 12.98 22.00 -0.05
CA PRO A 635 13.71 22.72 -1.08
C PRO A 635 12.90 22.87 -2.37
N ARG A 636 12.88 24.07 -2.95
CA ARG A 636 12.09 24.40 -4.15
C ARG A 636 12.91 24.51 -5.44
N VAL A 637 13.94 25.36 -5.44
CA VAL A 637 14.60 25.80 -6.69
C VAL A 637 15.87 24.98 -6.93
N GLY A 638 16.08 24.56 -8.18
CA GLY A 638 17.32 23.89 -8.61
C GLY A 638 17.34 22.38 -8.44
N TYR A 639 16.38 21.79 -7.73
CA TYR A 639 16.33 20.35 -7.44
C TYR A 639 15.17 19.66 -8.16
N LYS A 640 15.41 18.42 -8.61
CA LYS A 640 14.39 17.51 -9.13
C LYS A 640 13.75 16.70 -8.00
N SER A 641 14.54 16.41 -6.96
CA SER A 641 14.12 15.60 -5.84
C SER A 641 15.02 15.85 -4.63
N TYR A 642 14.56 15.55 -3.41
CA TYR A 642 15.37 15.65 -2.17
C TYR A 642 15.09 14.47 -1.23
N ARG A 643 15.97 14.27 -0.25
CA ARG A 643 15.79 13.33 0.87
C ARG A 643 16.28 13.95 2.17
N VAL A 644 15.88 13.36 3.30
CA VAL A 644 16.31 13.76 4.65
C VAL A 644 17.30 12.73 5.20
N LEU A 645 18.35 13.21 5.85
CA LEU A 645 19.41 12.41 6.48
C LEU A 645 19.62 12.88 7.92
N VAL A 646 20.09 11.99 8.77
CA VAL A 646 20.56 12.28 10.12
C VAL A 646 21.92 11.63 10.30
N GLU A 647 22.89 12.39 10.78
CA GLU A 647 24.18 11.87 11.22
C GLU A 647 24.23 11.90 12.74
N ALA A 648 24.49 10.74 13.34
CA ALA A 648 24.71 10.60 14.77
C ALA A 648 26.21 10.60 15.06
N GLU A 649 26.63 11.48 15.95
CA GLU A 649 28.01 11.64 16.43
C GLU A 649 28.05 11.52 17.95
N LEU A 650 28.99 10.72 18.46
CA LEU A 650 29.21 10.57 19.89
C LEU A 650 30.04 11.74 20.44
N VAL A 651 29.66 12.29 21.59
CA VAL A 651 30.34 13.47 22.16
C VAL A 651 31.57 13.09 23.01
N ASP A 652 31.58 11.89 23.61
CA ASP A 652 32.65 11.39 24.48
C ASP A 652 33.27 10.11 23.88
N GLY A 653 34.57 10.09 23.55
CA GLY A 653 35.29 9.10 22.72
C GLY A 653 35.25 7.62 23.14
N THR A 654 34.07 7.08 23.34
CA THR A 654 33.71 5.75 23.88
C THR A 654 32.73 5.07 22.91
N THR A 655 31.94 4.09 23.38
CA THR A 655 30.85 3.48 22.62
C THR A 655 29.50 3.66 23.34
N THR A 656 28.41 3.74 22.57
CA THR A 656 27.02 3.72 23.08
C THR A 656 26.08 3.08 22.06
N GLN A 657 24.87 2.74 22.50
CA GLN A 657 23.75 2.39 21.64
C GLN A 657 22.83 3.61 21.49
N LEU A 658 22.42 3.91 20.25
CA LEU A 658 21.37 4.87 19.94
C LEU A 658 20.14 4.12 19.45
N ASP A 659 19.09 4.13 20.26
CA ASP A 659 17.79 3.58 19.89
C ASP A 659 16.94 4.65 19.19
N ILE A 660 16.21 4.24 18.15
CA ILE A 660 15.43 5.11 17.27
C ILE A 660 14.05 4.50 17.05
N ASP A 661 13.02 5.30 17.28
CA ASP A 661 11.63 4.93 17.02
C ASP A 661 10.81 6.09 16.42
N ASP A 662 9.68 5.78 15.77
CA ASP A 662 8.73 6.73 15.17
C ASP A 662 9.36 7.78 14.23
N PHE A 663 10.31 7.38 13.39
CA PHE A 663 11.00 8.30 12.46
C PHE A 663 10.07 8.75 11.31
N ALA A 664 9.46 9.92 11.47
CA ALA A 664 8.53 10.51 10.52
C ALA A 664 9.11 11.77 9.86
N VAL A 665 8.77 11.97 8.59
CA VAL A 665 8.99 13.24 7.88
C VAL A 665 7.62 13.74 7.44
N ILE A 666 7.13 14.77 8.14
CA ILE A 666 5.75 15.22 8.06
C ILE A 666 5.69 16.47 7.20
N GLU A 667 5.04 16.40 6.04
CA GLU A 667 4.74 17.56 5.21
C GLU A 667 3.39 18.16 5.63
N TRP A 668 3.36 19.45 5.96
CA TRP A 668 2.15 20.13 6.43
C TRP A 668 1.30 20.63 5.24
N HIS A 669 0.03 20.21 5.20
CA HIS A 669 -0.92 20.54 4.13
C HIS A 669 -2.01 21.52 4.55
N SER A 670 -1.95 22.03 5.79
CA SER A 670 -2.77 23.15 6.26
C SER A 670 -1.90 24.16 7.01
N ALA A 671 -2.35 25.42 7.03
CA ALA A 671 -1.83 26.41 7.98
C ALA A 671 -2.32 26.09 9.41
N PHE A 672 -1.72 26.76 10.39
CA PHE A 672 -2.28 26.76 11.74
C PHE A 672 -3.62 27.49 11.76
N THR A 673 -4.64 26.84 12.33
CA THR A 673 -5.98 27.40 12.49
C THR A 673 -6.56 27.01 13.85
N ASP A 674 -7.43 27.86 14.36
CA ASP A 674 -8.29 27.67 15.53
C ASP A 674 -9.73 27.30 15.09
N ASN A 675 -10.00 27.22 13.78
CA ASN A 675 -11.30 26.84 13.28
C ASN A 675 -11.59 25.37 13.62
N PRO A 676 -12.68 25.07 14.34
CA PRO A 676 -13.03 23.70 14.68
C PRO A 676 -13.18 22.81 13.46
N VAL A 677 -13.68 23.34 12.34
CA VAL A 677 -13.82 22.59 11.09
C VAL A 677 -12.55 22.71 10.25
N PRO A 678 -11.84 21.60 9.95
CA PRO A 678 -10.61 21.66 9.17
C PRO A 678 -10.84 22.19 7.75
N GLN A 679 -9.96 23.09 7.32
CA GLN A 679 -9.98 23.62 5.98
C GLN A 679 -9.25 22.67 5.01
N PHE A 680 -10.02 21.94 4.21
CA PHE A 680 -9.51 20.96 3.25
C PHE A 680 -9.30 21.57 1.85
N PHE A 681 -8.21 22.31 1.67
CA PHE A 681 -7.88 22.99 0.41
C PHE A 681 -7.45 22.07 -0.74
N SER A 682 -7.01 20.85 -0.44
CA SER A 682 -6.56 19.87 -1.43
C SER A 682 -6.93 18.43 -1.06
N LEU A 683 -6.82 17.51 -2.00
CA LEU A 683 -6.96 16.06 -1.73
C LEU A 683 -5.96 15.57 -0.68
N ASP A 684 -4.73 16.07 -0.69
CA ASP A 684 -3.71 15.67 0.28
C ASP A 684 -4.05 16.15 1.70
N SER A 685 -4.65 17.34 1.85
CA SER A 685 -5.10 17.84 3.15
C SER A 685 -6.22 16.99 3.78
N ARG A 686 -6.94 16.20 2.98
CA ARG A 686 -8.00 15.28 3.43
C ARG A 686 -7.47 13.92 3.87
N GLN A 687 -6.18 13.66 3.68
CA GLN A 687 -5.51 12.40 4.04
C GLN A 687 -4.53 12.59 5.22
N PRO A 688 -4.90 13.29 6.32
CA PRO A 688 -3.96 13.59 7.38
C PRO A 688 -3.56 12.31 8.12
N ALA A 689 -2.26 12.21 8.40
CA ALA A 689 -1.67 11.18 9.24
C ALA A 689 -1.20 11.73 10.59
N TYR A 690 -1.02 13.06 10.68
CA TYR A 690 -0.58 13.76 11.88
C TYR A 690 -1.34 15.07 12.07
N LEU A 691 -1.50 15.44 13.34
CA LEU A 691 -1.93 16.75 13.78
C LEU A 691 -0.82 17.40 14.61
N SER A 692 -0.57 18.69 14.42
CA SER A 692 0.37 19.46 15.23
C SER A 692 -0.29 20.68 15.84
N LEU A 693 0.13 21.04 17.05
CA LEU A 693 -0.27 22.25 17.76
C LEU A 693 0.77 23.38 17.59
N SER A 694 0.32 24.63 17.63
CA SER A 694 1.19 25.81 17.52
C SER A 694 2.11 25.97 18.73
N ASN A 695 1.64 25.55 19.89
CA ASN A 695 2.38 25.46 21.15
C ASN A 695 1.74 24.37 22.04
N ILE A 696 2.38 24.03 23.17
CA ILE A 696 1.82 23.11 24.17
C ILE A 696 1.64 23.91 25.46
N SER A 697 0.39 24.26 25.78
CA SER A 697 0.06 24.92 27.04
C SER A 697 0.08 23.95 28.23
N GLU A 698 0.11 24.49 29.45
CA GLU A 698 0.11 23.70 30.68
C GLU A 698 -1.17 22.86 30.83
N THR A 699 -2.31 23.37 30.38
CA THR A 699 -3.58 22.64 30.29
C THR A 699 -3.45 21.38 29.44
N ILE A 700 -2.83 21.49 28.26
CA ILE A 700 -2.61 20.34 27.35
C ILE A 700 -1.62 19.32 27.94
N ARG A 701 -0.67 19.77 28.78
CA ARG A 701 0.29 18.86 29.43
C ARG A 701 -0.34 18.04 30.56
N THR A 702 -1.42 18.53 31.17
CA THR A 702 -1.95 18.00 32.42
C THR A 702 -3.30 17.30 32.26
N LYS A 703 -4.07 17.62 31.21
CA LYS A 703 -5.38 17.01 30.93
C LYS A 703 -5.34 16.09 29.72
N SER A 704 -5.83 14.86 29.88
CA SER A 704 -5.98 13.88 28.79
C SER A 704 -6.97 14.29 27.69
N ASN A 705 -7.85 15.25 27.96
CA ASN A 705 -9.00 15.59 27.12
C ASN A 705 -8.86 16.98 26.46
N ALA A 706 -7.67 17.58 26.50
CA ALA A 706 -7.47 18.95 26.05
C ALA A 706 -7.58 19.13 24.53
N VAL A 707 -7.45 18.03 23.76
CA VAL A 707 -7.65 18.01 22.30
C VAL A 707 -8.55 16.83 21.94
N VAL A 708 -9.69 17.13 21.34
CA VAL A 708 -10.69 16.14 20.91
C VAL A 708 -10.91 16.25 19.41
N ILE A 709 -10.74 15.15 18.70
CA ILE A 709 -11.07 15.02 17.29
C ILE A 709 -12.45 14.40 17.13
N ILE A 710 -13.21 14.87 16.14
CA ILE A 710 -14.47 14.25 15.72
C ILE A 710 -14.32 13.69 14.31
N THR A 711 -14.74 12.44 14.13
CA THR A 711 -14.81 11.81 12.80
C THR A 711 -16.23 11.42 12.42
N ASN A 712 -16.59 11.70 11.16
CA ASN A 712 -17.88 11.42 10.56
C ASN A 712 -17.75 10.46 9.38
#